data_AF-A0A351ARY4-F1
#
_entry.id   AF-A0A351ARY4-F1
#
_cell.length_a   1.000
_cell.length_b   1.000
_cell.length_c   1.000
_cell.angle_alpha   90.00
_cell.angle_beta   90.00
_cell.angle_gamma   90.00
#
_symmetry.space_group_name_H-M   'P 1'
#
loop_
_entity.id
_entity.type
_entity.pdbx_description
1 polymer ?
#
loop_
_entity_poly.entity_id
_entity_poly.type
_entity_poly.pdbx_seq_one_letter_code
_entity_poly.pdbx_strand_id
1 'polypeptide(L)'
;MESPSMDDLECGFVNVPDSVRVACYWYWLSGHISEEGIVKDLQAMRDAGITRAYIGNIGLKGGEYGDVRMFSDEWWRLLRVALKTASDYGIETGIFNCAGWSQSGGPWVTPEKSMRFIRSSSVRLNGGDFWNGIIPEYSDSMQLVKALAYPCEERNPDKSWTIVHNDGQETTLDMCMDDGQKVRSLIIRPSGRVMCHAELLADEEGKFRSIRKFIIDRTNFSTSVGFIPDAPVVISVSETSSDKFRLSLGKPEAIDTTSKITVTLSTEPMVERWPEKSLAKMYQRPDPKWDSYIWPLEPDYGGTDSAAVRSAQVLDVTGSVSDKGELVWKVPDGLWTLSAYYMQSTGMTNSPAPPEATGLEVDKMSRRHVGFHYDSFVGELLRRIPENDRRGLKVVVQDSYETGSQNWTDGMLDSFKVKFNYDPTPFLPVLDGHVVDNEDVSSRFLWDLRRFVADAVADNYVGELTRLSHRDGLTTWLENYGHWGFPGEFLQYGGRADEVSGEFWNKGELGLIENRCASSCGHTYGKKRIWAESCTSGKPAFTNYPGNMKARVDRFFTEGINASLLHVYIHQPYENLNPGMNAWFGTEFNRKNTWFCCMGMFTDYLKRCGFLLQQGMYVADVAYFIGEDTPKMTGPVTDGLPKGYSFDYINSEILMTKADVRNGRLVLPDGMSYRLLVLPEQKTMRPGLLQKILGFAKEGL
;
A
#
# COMPACT_ATOMS: atom_id res chain seq x y z
N MET A 1 25.86 -23.11 -3.88
CA MET A 1 26.43 -23.08 -5.25
C MET A 1 27.93 -22.89 -5.12
N GLU A 2 28.73 -23.56 -5.94
CA GLU A 2 30.17 -23.24 -6.03
C GLU A 2 30.34 -21.81 -6.54
N SER A 3 31.27 -21.07 -5.93
CA SER A 3 31.62 -19.72 -6.40
C SER A 3 32.25 -19.82 -7.80
N PRO A 4 31.93 -18.91 -8.74
CA PRO A 4 32.55 -18.91 -10.06
C PRO A 4 34.06 -18.72 -9.94
N SER A 5 34.84 -19.38 -10.80
CA SER A 5 36.28 -19.15 -10.88
C SER A 5 36.58 -17.76 -11.43
N MET A 6 37.81 -17.27 -11.25
CA MET A 6 38.21 -15.99 -11.84
C MET A 6 38.11 -16.00 -13.37
N ASP A 7 38.41 -17.14 -14.01
CA ASP A 7 38.30 -17.32 -15.45
C ASP A 7 36.83 -17.25 -15.92
N ASP A 8 35.90 -17.83 -15.15
CA ASP A 8 34.46 -17.74 -15.43
C ASP A 8 33.97 -16.28 -15.33
N LEU A 9 34.46 -15.55 -14.33
CA LEU A 9 34.13 -14.13 -14.13
C LEU A 9 34.69 -13.26 -15.26
N GLU A 10 35.95 -13.46 -15.67
CA GLU A 10 36.55 -12.71 -16.77
C GLU A 10 35.82 -13.01 -18.09
N CYS A 11 35.58 -14.29 -18.38
CA CYS A 11 34.87 -14.71 -19.58
C CYS A 11 33.45 -14.14 -19.63
N GLY A 12 32.69 -14.23 -18.54
CA GLY A 12 31.33 -13.70 -18.44
C GLY A 12 31.25 -12.18 -18.36
N PHE A 13 32.31 -11.48 -17.96
CA PHE A 13 32.37 -10.02 -18.02
C PHE A 13 32.64 -9.50 -19.44
N VAL A 14 33.49 -10.20 -20.20
CA VAL A 14 33.75 -9.89 -21.61
C VAL A 14 32.56 -10.28 -22.48
N ASN A 15 32.03 -11.49 -22.28
CA ASN A 15 30.93 -12.07 -23.03
C ASN A 15 29.73 -12.31 -22.09
N VAL A 16 28.97 -11.25 -21.83
CA VAL A 16 27.86 -11.30 -20.87
C VAL A 16 26.80 -12.33 -21.31
N PRO A 17 26.44 -13.31 -20.46
CA PRO A 17 25.41 -14.30 -20.79
C PRO A 17 24.03 -13.67 -21.01
N ASP A 18 23.23 -14.26 -21.90
CA ASP A 18 21.85 -13.81 -22.21
C ASP A 18 20.91 -13.78 -21.00
N SER A 19 21.25 -14.52 -19.94
CA SER A 19 20.53 -14.49 -18.66
C SER A 19 20.63 -13.15 -17.94
N VAL A 20 21.65 -12.33 -18.26
CA VAL A 20 21.79 -10.97 -17.73
C VAL A 20 21.03 -10.02 -18.64
N ARG A 21 19.80 -9.73 -18.21
CA ARG A 21 18.84 -8.98 -19.02
C ARG A 21 18.85 -7.50 -18.67
N VAL A 22 18.64 -6.68 -19.70
CA VAL A 22 18.20 -5.29 -19.56
C VAL A 22 16.77 -5.22 -20.06
N ALA A 23 15.89 -4.64 -19.25
CA ALA A 23 14.47 -4.49 -19.56
C ALA A 23 14.13 -3.03 -19.92
N CYS A 24 12.95 -2.79 -20.47
CA CYS A 24 12.32 -1.48 -20.50
C CYS A 24 10.83 -1.59 -20.24
N TYR A 25 10.24 -0.52 -19.71
CA TYR A 25 8.81 -0.30 -19.92
C TYR A 25 8.59 0.13 -21.36
N TRP A 26 7.65 -0.54 -22.02
CA TRP A 26 7.23 -0.23 -23.38
C TRP A 26 5.78 0.23 -23.36
N TYR A 27 5.61 1.55 -23.24
CA TYR A 27 4.28 2.17 -23.04
C TYR A 27 3.61 2.53 -24.35
N TRP A 28 2.37 2.07 -24.49
CA TRP A 28 1.46 2.37 -25.58
C TRP A 28 0.48 3.44 -25.10
N LEU A 29 0.62 4.66 -25.63
CA LEU A 29 -0.09 5.83 -25.11
C LEU A 29 -1.39 6.08 -25.87
N SER A 30 -2.49 6.17 -25.14
CA SER A 30 -3.80 6.65 -25.60
C SER A 30 -4.26 6.07 -26.94
N GLY A 31 -4.02 4.78 -27.20
CA GLY A 31 -4.46 4.11 -28.43
C GLY A 31 -3.70 4.52 -29.71
N HIS A 32 -2.60 5.28 -29.59
CA HIS A 32 -1.71 5.58 -30.72
C HIS A 32 -0.75 4.40 -30.93
N ILE A 33 -1.21 3.38 -31.67
CA ILE A 33 -0.46 2.14 -31.90
C ILE A 33 -0.42 1.86 -33.40
N SER A 34 0.75 1.48 -33.93
CA SER A 34 0.87 1.01 -35.32
C SER A 34 1.76 -0.23 -35.43
N GLU A 35 1.42 -1.12 -36.37
CA GLU A 35 2.20 -2.33 -36.63
C GLU A 35 3.63 -2.01 -37.10
N GLU A 36 3.77 -1.04 -38.01
CA GLU A 36 5.09 -0.60 -38.47
C GLU A 36 5.95 -0.07 -37.31
N GLY A 37 5.34 0.72 -36.42
CA GLY A 37 6.00 1.23 -35.22
C GLY A 37 6.42 0.11 -34.27
N ILE A 38 5.59 -0.93 -34.10
CA ILE A 38 5.86 -2.10 -33.25
C ILE A 38 7.10 -2.83 -33.74
N VAL A 39 7.15 -3.13 -35.04
CA VAL A 39 8.27 -3.86 -35.65
C VAL A 39 9.55 -3.04 -35.52
N LYS A 40 9.50 -1.73 -35.81
CA LYS A 40 10.67 -0.84 -35.72
C LYS A 40 11.13 -0.61 -34.28
N ASP A 41 10.22 -0.56 -33.32
CA ASP A 41 10.57 -0.48 -31.89
C ASP A 41 11.33 -1.72 -31.44
N LEU A 42 10.79 -2.91 -31.72
CA LEU A 42 11.42 -4.16 -31.31
C LEU A 42 12.75 -4.40 -32.03
N GLN A 43 12.86 -4.00 -33.31
CA GLN A 43 14.13 -4.03 -34.02
C GLN A 43 15.16 -3.11 -33.35
N ALA A 44 14.77 -1.88 -33.03
CA ALA A 44 15.64 -0.92 -32.37
C ALA A 44 16.05 -1.39 -30.96
N MET A 45 15.13 -2.00 -30.20
CA MET A 45 15.43 -2.62 -28.91
C MET A 45 16.47 -3.73 -29.04
N ARG A 46 16.29 -4.65 -29.99
CA ARG A 46 17.24 -5.74 -30.27
C ARG A 46 18.63 -5.18 -30.60
N ASP A 47 18.69 -4.24 -31.53
CA ASP A 47 19.95 -3.64 -32.00
C ASP A 47 20.63 -2.82 -30.88
N ALA A 48 19.85 -2.26 -29.94
CA ALA A 48 20.33 -1.58 -28.74
C ALA A 48 20.66 -2.52 -27.58
N GLY A 49 20.49 -3.84 -27.71
CA GLY A 49 20.76 -4.81 -26.65
C GLY A 49 19.73 -4.84 -25.51
N ILE A 50 18.55 -4.27 -25.70
CA ILE A 50 17.40 -4.41 -24.80
C ILE A 50 16.78 -5.79 -25.03
N THR A 51 16.77 -6.62 -24.00
CA THR A 51 16.44 -8.05 -24.09
C THR A 51 15.06 -8.39 -23.51
N ARG A 52 14.41 -7.42 -22.88
CA ARG A 52 13.11 -7.62 -22.24
C ARG A 52 12.26 -6.33 -22.35
N ALA A 53 10.97 -6.45 -22.64
CA ALA A 53 10.06 -5.30 -22.76
C ALA A 53 8.72 -5.58 -22.06
N TYR A 54 8.30 -4.68 -21.18
CA TYR A 54 7.03 -4.78 -20.44
C TYR A 54 5.98 -3.88 -21.07
N ILE A 55 4.94 -4.48 -21.64
CA ILE A 55 3.89 -3.80 -22.40
C ILE A 55 2.87 -3.21 -21.42
N GLY A 56 2.80 -1.87 -21.36
CA GLY A 56 1.80 -1.12 -20.58
C GLY A 56 0.91 -0.28 -21.49
N ASN A 57 -0.41 -0.28 -21.24
CA ASN A 57 -1.39 0.49 -22.03
C ASN A 57 -1.87 1.69 -21.22
N ILE A 58 -1.37 2.88 -21.55
CA ILE A 58 -1.47 4.07 -20.69
C ILE A 58 -2.45 5.08 -21.30
N GLY A 59 -3.44 5.52 -20.52
CA GLY A 59 -4.38 6.56 -20.93
C GLY A 59 -3.99 7.94 -20.42
N LEU A 60 -3.50 8.83 -21.27
CA LEU A 60 -3.13 10.19 -20.85
C LEU A 60 -4.37 11.10 -20.78
N LYS A 61 -4.54 11.77 -19.63
CA LYS A 61 -5.62 12.76 -19.45
C LYS A 61 -5.33 14.02 -20.28
N GLY A 62 -6.36 14.53 -20.96
CA GLY A 62 -6.31 15.79 -21.71
C GLY A 62 -5.61 15.75 -23.07
N GLY A 63 -5.19 14.57 -23.54
CA GLY A 63 -4.68 14.35 -24.90
C GLY A 63 -5.74 13.77 -25.84
N GLU A 64 -5.48 13.84 -27.14
CA GLU A 64 -6.24 13.08 -28.15
C GLU A 64 -5.93 11.59 -28.04
N TYR A 65 -6.90 10.76 -28.41
CA TYR A 65 -6.74 9.30 -28.49
C TYR A 65 -6.59 8.88 -29.95
N GLY A 66 -5.72 7.91 -30.18
CA GLY A 66 -5.59 7.24 -31.47
C GLY A 66 -6.75 6.29 -31.77
N ASP A 67 -6.72 5.70 -32.95
CA ASP A 67 -7.82 4.87 -33.46
C ASP A 67 -7.90 3.47 -32.82
N VAL A 68 -6.81 3.00 -32.18
CA VAL A 68 -6.73 1.66 -31.61
C VAL A 68 -7.23 1.66 -30.16
N ARG A 69 -8.50 1.30 -29.98
CA ARG A 69 -9.10 1.13 -28.65
C ARG A 69 -8.67 -0.16 -27.99
N MET A 70 -8.35 -0.12 -26.70
CA MET A 70 -7.96 -1.33 -25.96
C MET A 70 -9.11 -2.36 -25.95
N PHE A 71 -8.76 -3.65 -26.01
CA PHE A 71 -9.68 -4.79 -26.17
C PHE A 71 -10.41 -4.91 -27.51
N SER A 72 -10.27 -3.97 -28.44
CA SER A 72 -10.74 -4.14 -29.81
C SER A 72 -10.00 -5.27 -30.54
N ASP A 73 -10.59 -5.83 -31.59
CA ASP A 73 -9.93 -6.86 -32.41
C ASP A 73 -8.61 -6.36 -33.00
N GLU A 74 -8.53 -5.08 -33.36
CA GLU A 74 -7.30 -4.46 -33.86
C GLU A 74 -6.22 -4.39 -32.77
N TRP A 75 -6.58 -4.04 -31.54
CA TRP A 75 -5.63 -4.05 -30.43
C TRP A 75 -5.11 -5.46 -30.13
N TRP A 76 -5.98 -6.47 -30.12
CA TRP A 76 -5.56 -7.87 -29.94
C TRP A 76 -4.64 -8.35 -31.08
N ARG A 77 -4.93 -7.94 -32.32
CA ARG A 77 -4.09 -8.23 -33.49
C ARG A 77 -2.70 -7.60 -33.33
N LEU A 78 -2.62 -6.34 -32.94
CA LEU A 78 -1.36 -5.62 -32.72
C LEU A 78 -0.57 -6.18 -31.54
N LEU A 79 -1.23 -6.57 -30.44
CA LEU A 79 -0.59 -7.27 -29.32
C LEU A 79 0.02 -8.60 -29.77
N ARG A 80 -0.70 -9.40 -30.57
CA ARG A 80 -0.16 -10.63 -31.16
C ARG A 80 1.07 -10.34 -32.03
N VAL A 81 1.03 -9.31 -32.87
CA VAL A 81 2.18 -8.92 -33.69
C VAL A 81 3.38 -8.55 -32.81
N ALA A 82 3.16 -7.79 -31.74
CA ALA A 82 4.21 -7.42 -30.80
C ALA A 82 4.85 -8.64 -30.13
N LEU A 83 4.04 -9.55 -29.57
CA LEU A 83 4.54 -10.76 -28.90
C LEU A 83 5.28 -11.70 -29.85
N LYS A 84 4.78 -11.86 -31.07
CA LYS A 84 5.41 -12.70 -32.09
C LYS A 84 6.73 -12.10 -32.55
N THR A 85 6.73 -10.82 -32.89
CA THR A 85 7.93 -10.10 -33.35
C THR A 85 9.01 -10.07 -32.27
N ALA A 86 8.63 -9.84 -31.01
CA ALA A 86 9.56 -9.89 -29.89
C ALA A 86 10.20 -11.28 -29.76
N SER A 87 9.38 -12.34 -29.86
CA SER A 87 9.87 -13.72 -29.85
C SER A 87 10.83 -14.00 -31.01
N ASP A 88 10.53 -13.53 -32.22
CA ASP A 88 11.37 -13.69 -33.41
C ASP A 88 12.70 -12.92 -33.29
N TYR A 89 12.76 -11.88 -32.47
CA TYR A 89 13.97 -11.11 -32.15
C TYR A 89 14.68 -11.54 -30.86
N GLY A 90 14.19 -12.57 -30.17
CA GLY A 90 14.77 -13.03 -28.91
C GLY A 90 14.56 -12.07 -27.73
N ILE A 91 13.56 -11.18 -27.82
CA ILE A 91 13.18 -10.26 -26.75
C ILE A 91 12.08 -10.92 -25.91
N GLU A 92 12.35 -11.04 -24.61
CA GLU A 92 11.36 -11.49 -23.65
C GLU A 92 10.31 -10.39 -23.40
N THR A 93 9.05 -10.76 -23.27
CA THR A 93 7.98 -9.81 -23.01
C THR A 93 7.30 -10.07 -21.67
N GLY A 94 6.92 -8.99 -21.03
CA GLY A 94 5.95 -8.99 -19.94
C GLY A 94 4.76 -8.12 -20.30
N ILE A 95 3.66 -8.32 -19.59
CA ILE A 95 2.48 -7.46 -19.71
C ILE A 95 2.03 -7.07 -18.31
N PHE A 96 1.66 -5.81 -18.13
CA PHE A 96 0.95 -5.36 -16.93
C PHE A 96 -0.33 -6.19 -16.77
N ASN A 97 -0.75 -6.47 -15.54
CA ASN A 97 -1.94 -7.31 -15.33
C ASN A 97 -3.27 -6.54 -15.55
N CYS A 98 -3.22 -5.24 -15.86
CA CYS A 98 -4.34 -4.45 -16.31
C CYS A 98 -3.90 -3.27 -17.20
N ALA A 99 -4.87 -2.46 -17.65
CA ALA A 99 -4.58 -1.17 -18.27
C ALA A 99 -4.12 -0.14 -17.23
N GLY A 100 -3.36 0.86 -17.67
CA GLY A 100 -2.60 1.72 -16.76
C GLY A 100 -1.40 0.99 -16.17
N TRP A 101 -0.90 1.51 -15.05
CA TRP A 101 0.23 0.91 -14.35
C TRP A 101 -0.14 0.43 -12.93
N SER A 102 -1.02 1.16 -12.23
CA SER A 102 -1.46 0.80 -10.87
C SER A 102 -2.99 0.60 -10.85
N GLN A 103 -3.53 -0.54 -10.39
CA GLN A 103 -2.76 -1.75 -10.14
C GLN A 103 -3.40 -3.03 -10.60
N SER A 104 -4.70 -3.26 -10.42
CA SER A 104 -5.38 -4.49 -10.86
C SER A 104 -6.88 -4.27 -11.00
N GLY A 105 -7.25 -3.26 -11.78
CA GLY A 105 -8.63 -2.92 -12.09
C GLY A 105 -9.00 -3.21 -13.54
N GLY A 106 -10.29 -3.14 -13.83
CA GLY A 106 -10.80 -3.25 -15.19
C GLY A 106 -12.32 -3.26 -15.26
N PRO A 107 -12.90 -3.06 -16.46
CA PRO A 107 -14.35 -2.93 -16.63
C PRO A 107 -15.14 -4.21 -16.27
N TRP A 108 -14.47 -5.35 -16.11
CA TRP A 108 -15.07 -6.61 -15.66
C TRP A 108 -15.26 -6.70 -14.13
N VAL A 109 -14.62 -5.83 -13.35
CA VAL A 109 -14.70 -5.85 -11.89
C VAL A 109 -15.97 -5.12 -11.43
N THR A 110 -16.91 -5.88 -10.89
CA THR A 110 -18.14 -5.34 -10.30
C THR A 110 -17.90 -4.88 -8.85
N PRO A 111 -18.77 -4.05 -8.25
CA PRO A 111 -18.60 -3.59 -6.87
C PRO A 111 -18.38 -4.74 -5.86
N GLU A 112 -19.04 -5.88 -6.04
CA GLU A 112 -18.93 -7.07 -5.17
C GLU A 112 -17.60 -7.81 -5.32
N LYS A 113 -16.84 -7.55 -6.39
CA LYS A 113 -15.51 -8.12 -6.64
C LYS A 113 -14.38 -7.11 -6.39
N SER A 114 -14.74 -5.87 -6.06
CA SER A 114 -13.78 -4.77 -5.88
C SER A 114 -13.23 -4.69 -4.46
N MET A 115 -12.20 -3.85 -4.27
CA MET A 115 -11.73 -3.42 -2.95
C MET A 115 -12.91 -2.86 -2.14
N ARG A 116 -13.14 -3.40 -0.93
CA ARG A 116 -14.31 -3.09 -0.09
C ARG A 116 -13.92 -2.73 1.35
N PHE A 117 -14.79 -1.97 2.00
CA PHE A 117 -14.66 -1.59 3.40
C PHE A 117 -15.97 -1.79 4.16
N ILE A 118 -15.90 -1.80 5.50
CA ILE A 118 -17.08 -1.76 6.36
C ILE A 118 -17.58 -0.33 6.50
N ARG A 119 -18.82 -0.10 6.08
CA ARG A 119 -19.63 1.06 6.44
C ARG A 119 -20.65 0.63 7.48
N SER A 120 -20.91 1.47 8.47
CA SER A 120 -21.99 1.22 9.43
C SER A 120 -23.02 2.34 9.47
N SER A 121 -24.19 2.01 9.99
CA SER A 121 -25.19 2.98 10.42
C SER A 121 -25.89 2.46 11.68
N SER A 122 -26.32 3.36 12.55
CA SER A 122 -26.79 3.00 13.90
C SER A 122 -28.02 3.78 14.33
N VAL A 123 -28.88 3.15 15.13
CA VAL A 123 -30.04 3.78 15.78
C VAL A 123 -30.09 3.40 17.26
N ARG A 124 -30.63 4.28 18.10
CA ARG A 124 -30.86 4.01 19.52
C ARG A 124 -32.29 3.57 19.76
N LEU A 125 -32.45 2.53 20.58
CA LEU A 125 -33.72 1.88 20.88
C LEU A 125 -33.95 1.85 22.38
N ASN A 126 -35.20 2.10 22.79
CA ASN A 126 -35.64 1.85 24.15
C ASN A 126 -36.03 0.37 24.31
N GLY A 127 -35.54 -0.24 25.38
CA GLY A 127 -35.82 -1.61 25.76
C GLY A 127 -37.21 -1.84 26.35
N GLY A 128 -37.51 -3.11 26.61
CA GLY A 128 -38.71 -3.53 27.33
C GLY A 128 -39.92 -3.84 26.43
N ASP A 129 -39.81 -3.58 25.12
CA ASP A 129 -40.84 -3.93 24.14
C ASP A 129 -40.23 -4.44 22.81
N PHE A 130 -41.08 -4.89 21.90
CA PHE A 130 -40.69 -5.23 20.54
C PHE A 130 -40.36 -3.97 19.74
N TRP A 131 -39.18 -3.97 19.13
CA TRP A 131 -38.87 -3.09 18.02
C TRP A 131 -39.22 -3.78 16.71
N ASN A 132 -39.99 -3.09 15.87
CA ASN A 132 -40.33 -3.51 14.52
C ASN A 132 -39.98 -2.39 13.56
N GLY A 133 -38.95 -2.59 12.75
CA GLY A 133 -38.47 -1.58 11.83
C GLY A 133 -37.48 -2.14 10.81
N ILE A 134 -37.03 -1.25 9.94
CA ILE A 134 -35.95 -1.54 8.98
C ILE A 134 -34.64 -1.14 9.63
N ILE A 135 -33.63 -2.00 9.53
CA ILE A 135 -32.29 -1.70 10.06
C ILE A 135 -31.71 -0.42 9.42
N PRO A 136 -30.86 0.34 10.14
CA PRO A 136 -30.38 1.64 9.68
C PRO A 136 -29.68 1.57 8.30
N GLU A 137 -30.06 2.48 7.40
CA GLU A 137 -29.48 2.61 6.04
C GLU A 137 -29.50 1.32 5.19
N TYR A 138 -30.49 0.44 5.40
CA TYR A 138 -30.68 -0.73 4.55
C TYR A 138 -30.68 -0.37 3.06
N SER A 139 -29.91 -1.15 2.28
CA SER A 139 -29.84 -1.03 0.83
C SER A 139 -29.59 -2.39 0.19
N ASP A 140 -30.37 -2.72 -0.85
CA ASP A 140 -30.15 -3.91 -1.68
C ASP A 140 -28.80 -3.86 -2.44
N SER A 141 -28.19 -2.67 -2.53
CA SER A 141 -26.90 -2.47 -3.19
C SER A 141 -25.69 -2.76 -2.30
N MET A 142 -25.90 -2.98 -1.00
CA MET A 142 -24.85 -3.26 -0.04
C MET A 142 -25.06 -4.62 0.61
N GLN A 143 -23.96 -5.34 0.80
CA GLN A 143 -24.02 -6.64 1.47
C GLN A 143 -23.97 -6.44 2.99
N LEU A 144 -25.05 -6.81 3.70
CA LEU A 144 -25.06 -6.86 5.16
C LEU A 144 -24.04 -7.90 5.65
N VAL A 145 -23.12 -7.45 6.50
CA VAL A 145 -22.14 -8.31 7.19
C VAL A 145 -22.69 -8.75 8.52
N LYS A 146 -23.12 -7.79 9.34
CA LYS A 146 -23.71 -8.00 10.66
C LYS A 146 -24.72 -6.92 11.03
N ALA A 147 -25.76 -7.30 11.76
CA ALA A 147 -26.57 -6.40 12.57
C ALA A 147 -26.32 -6.73 14.04
N LEU A 148 -25.73 -5.78 14.78
CA LEU A 148 -25.33 -5.96 16.18
C LEU A 148 -26.16 -5.03 17.07
N ALA A 149 -26.58 -5.54 18.21
CA ALA A 149 -27.21 -4.75 19.25
C ALA A 149 -26.39 -4.82 20.54
N TYR A 150 -26.15 -3.68 21.19
CA TYR A 150 -25.41 -3.64 22.46
C TYR A 150 -25.97 -2.57 23.39
N PRO A 151 -25.90 -2.77 24.72
CA PRO A 151 -26.35 -1.77 25.68
C PRO A 151 -25.58 -0.47 25.51
N CYS A 152 -26.27 0.66 25.74
CA CYS A 152 -25.64 1.97 25.81
C CYS A 152 -26.29 2.80 26.92
N GLU A 153 -25.60 3.86 27.35
CA GLU A 153 -26.10 4.77 28.38
C GLU A 153 -26.79 6.00 27.74
N GLU A 154 -27.65 6.66 28.52
CA GLU A 154 -28.14 7.99 28.15
C GLU A 154 -26.95 8.94 27.96
N ARG A 155 -26.89 9.60 26.79
CA ARG A 155 -25.79 10.51 26.47
C ARG A 155 -26.06 11.87 27.08
N ASN A 156 -25.07 12.40 27.81
CA ASN A 156 -24.91 13.85 27.86
C ASN A 156 -24.62 14.34 26.44
N PRO A 157 -25.25 15.43 25.97
CA PRO A 157 -25.07 15.89 24.60
C PRO A 157 -23.62 16.31 24.37
N ASP A 158 -23.00 15.77 23.33
CA ASP A 158 -21.73 16.26 22.82
C ASP A 158 -21.89 17.76 22.47
N LYS A 159 -20.89 18.57 22.81
CA LYS A 159 -20.89 19.98 22.44
C LYS A 159 -19.91 20.21 21.31
N SER A 160 -20.36 20.96 20.31
CA SER A 160 -19.58 21.26 19.11
C SER A 160 -19.45 22.76 18.88
N TRP A 161 -18.29 23.15 18.40
CA TRP A 161 -17.93 24.53 18.06
C TRP A 161 -17.25 24.54 16.69
N THR A 162 -17.25 25.71 16.06
CA THR A 162 -16.55 25.91 14.79
C THR A 162 -15.53 27.03 14.96
N ILE A 163 -14.29 26.77 14.58
CA ILE A 163 -13.21 27.75 14.52
C ILE A 163 -12.76 27.92 13.06
N VAL A 164 -12.41 29.14 12.70
CA VAL A 164 -11.80 29.46 11.40
C VAL A 164 -10.30 29.56 11.60
N HIS A 165 -9.54 28.70 10.92
CA HIS A 165 -8.08 28.72 10.97
C HIS A 165 -7.55 29.23 9.63
N ASN A 166 -6.68 30.24 9.68
CA ASN A 166 -6.14 30.92 8.50
C ASN A 166 -4.65 30.66 8.35
N ASP A 167 -4.18 30.74 7.12
CA ASP A 167 -2.75 30.63 6.83
C ASP A 167 -1.91 31.66 7.63
N GLY A 168 -0.76 31.20 8.10
CA GLY A 168 0.20 31.99 8.89
C GLY A 168 -0.23 32.41 10.31
N GLN A 169 -1.43 32.03 10.77
CA GLN A 169 -1.98 32.46 12.05
C GLN A 169 -2.07 31.31 13.06
N GLU A 170 -1.79 31.61 14.33
CA GLU A 170 -2.21 30.76 15.45
C GLU A 170 -3.66 31.09 15.78
N THR A 171 -4.41 30.13 16.30
CA THR A 171 -5.82 30.35 16.65
C THR A 171 -6.19 29.59 17.90
N THR A 172 -6.99 30.20 18.77
CA THR A 172 -7.47 29.58 20.01
C THR A 172 -8.99 29.55 20.03
N LEU A 173 -9.55 28.46 20.53
CA LEU A 173 -10.98 28.28 20.73
C LEU A 173 -11.24 27.92 22.20
N ASP A 174 -11.98 28.79 22.89
CA ASP A 174 -12.48 28.52 24.24
C ASP A 174 -13.83 27.81 24.15
N MET A 175 -13.96 26.72 24.89
CA MET A 175 -15.09 25.80 24.87
C MET A 175 -15.58 25.59 26.30
N CYS A 176 -16.89 25.61 26.50
CA CYS A 176 -17.50 25.41 27.82
C CYS A 176 -18.38 24.16 27.86
N MET A 177 -18.11 23.26 28.81
CA MET A 177 -18.95 22.10 29.12
C MET A 177 -19.94 22.44 30.23
N ASP A 178 -21.01 21.66 30.37
CA ASP A 178 -21.91 21.84 31.53
C ASP A 178 -21.24 21.31 32.81
N ASP A 179 -21.63 21.87 33.96
CA ASP A 179 -21.06 21.48 35.25
C ASP A 179 -21.24 19.97 35.51
N GLY A 180 -20.19 19.34 36.05
CA GLY A 180 -20.13 17.91 36.31
C GLY A 180 -19.90 17.00 35.08
N GLN A 181 -19.89 17.52 33.85
CA GLN A 181 -19.56 16.71 32.67
C GLN A 181 -18.06 16.39 32.61
N LYS A 182 -17.74 15.12 32.39
CA LYS A 182 -16.36 14.64 32.27
C LYS A 182 -16.05 14.35 30.81
N VAL A 183 -15.09 15.08 30.25
CA VAL A 183 -14.66 14.90 28.86
C VAL A 183 -13.73 13.70 28.77
N ARG A 184 -13.95 12.86 27.75
CA ARG A 184 -13.15 11.66 27.46
C ARG A 184 -12.59 11.65 26.03
N SER A 185 -13.20 12.40 25.12
CA SER A 185 -12.74 12.45 23.73
C SER A 185 -12.87 13.83 23.10
N LEU A 186 -11.96 14.13 22.17
CA LEU A 186 -11.97 15.30 21.31
C LEU A 186 -12.02 14.85 19.84
N ILE A 187 -12.99 15.36 19.10
CA ILE A 187 -13.20 15.04 17.68
C ILE A 187 -13.03 16.31 16.85
N ILE A 188 -12.20 16.25 15.82
CA ILE A 188 -11.85 17.40 14.98
C ILE A 188 -12.17 17.07 13.52
N ARG A 189 -13.01 17.89 12.89
CA ARG A 189 -13.41 17.76 11.49
C ARG A 189 -13.10 19.04 10.71
N PRO A 190 -11.97 19.07 9.99
CA PRO A 190 -11.66 20.13 9.05
C PRO A 190 -12.57 20.05 7.81
N SER A 191 -13.05 21.18 7.32
CA SER A 191 -13.81 21.28 6.06
C SER A 191 -12.93 21.39 4.82
N GLY A 192 -11.62 21.57 5.00
CA GLY A 192 -10.63 21.77 3.94
C GLY A 192 -9.25 21.33 4.43
N ARG A 193 -8.24 21.49 3.56
CA ARG A 193 -6.88 21.01 3.85
C ARG A 193 -6.32 21.71 5.07
N VAL A 194 -5.76 20.94 6.00
CA VAL A 194 -5.05 21.47 7.17
C VAL A 194 -4.02 20.46 7.70
N MET A 195 -2.85 20.97 8.06
CA MET A 195 -1.84 20.33 8.88
C MET A 195 -1.33 21.35 9.89
N CYS A 196 -1.54 21.08 11.18
CA CYS A 196 -1.00 21.93 12.25
C CYS A 196 -0.81 21.14 13.54
N HIS A 197 0.11 21.63 14.37
CA HIS A 197 0.21 21.22 15.77
C HIS A 197 -0.97 21.79 16.55
N ALA A 198 -1.52 21.00 17.46
CA ALA A 198 -2.63 21.40 18.31
C ALA A 198 -2.40 20.96 19.76
N GLU A 199 -2.99 21.72 20.68
CA GLU A 199 -2.94 21.45 22.11
C GLU A 199 -4.33 21.66 22.73
N LEU A 200 -4.82 20.63 23.43
CA LEU A 200 -6.01 20.72 24.26
C LEU A 200 -5.58 21.05 25.70
N LEU A 201 -6.20 22.08 26.27
CA LEU A 201 -6.01 22.51 27.65
C LEU A 201 -7.34 22.48 28.40
N ALA A 202 -7.28 22.27 29.70
CA ALA A 202 -8.42 22.38 30.61
C ALA A 202 -8.09 23.38 31.73
N ASP A 203 -9.08 24.16 32.15
CA ASP A 203 -8.95 25.04 33.31
C ASP A 203 -8.87 24.22 34.60
N GLU A 204 -7.86 24.52 35.43
CA GLU A 204 -7.73 24.04 36.80
C GLU A 204 -7.46 25.26 37.68
N GLU A 205 -8.48 25.67 38.46
CA GLU A 205 -8.42 26.82 39.36
C GLU A 205 -8.03 28.14 38.66
N GLY A 206 -8.56 28.39 37.45
CA GLY A 206 -8.29 29.60 36.68
C GLY A 206 -6.96 29.58 35.90
N LYS A 207 -6.26 28.44 35.86
CA LYS A 207 -5.06 28.23 35.04
C LYS A 207 -5.30 27.07 34.06
N PHE A 208 -5.03 27.32 32.79
CA PHE A 208 -5.10 26.26 31.77
C PHE A 208 -3.90 25.31 31.88
N ARG A 209 -4.17 24.05 32.22
CA ARG A 209 -3.21 22.94 32.17
C ARG A 209 -3.30 22.21 30.83
N SER A 210 -2.14 21.87 30.27
CA SER A 210 -2.06 21.01 29.08
C SER A 210 -2.59 19.62 29.38
N ILE A 211 -3.56 19.17 28.58
CA ILE A 211 -4.12 17.80 28.62
C ILE A 211 -3.43 16.93 27.58
N ARG A 212 -3.36 17.42 26.34
CA ARG A 212 -2.83 16.65 25.21
C ARG A 212 -2.27 17.55 24.12
N LYS A 213 -1.11 17.18 23.59
CA LYS A 213 -0.53 17.73 22.36
C LYS A 213 -0.62 16.70 21.25
N PHE A 214 -0.98 17.13 20.05
CA PHE A 214 -1.16 16.24 18.91
C PHE A 214 -1.01 17.02 17.59
N ILE A 215 -1.03 16.29 16.48
CA ILE A 215 -1.06 16.86 15.14
C ILE A 215 -2.43 16.60 14.52
N ILE A 216 -2.98 17.62 13.87
CA ILE A 216 -4.11 17.50 12.94
C ILE A 216 -3.48 17.40 11.54
N ASP A 217 -3.76 16.34 10.79
CA ASP A 217 -3.34 16.22 9.39
C ASP A 217 -4.48 15.68 8.53
N ARG A 218 -5.05 16.57 7.72
CA ARG A 218 -6.07 16.30 6.69
C ARG A 218 -5.68 17.06 5.42
N THR A 219 -4.45 16.84 4.97
CA THR A 219 -3.90 17.52 3.80
C THR A 219 -4.29 16.87 2.47
N ASN A 220 -4.88 15.67 2.48
CA ASN A 220 -5.22 14.95 1.26
C ASN A 220 -6.59 14.25 1.36
N PHE A 221 -7.53 14.62 0.49
CA PHE A 221 -8.90 14.08 0.43
C PHE A 221 -9.08 13.05 -0.69
N SER A 222 -8.00 12.62 -1.34
CA SER A 222 -8.08 11.52 -2.32
C SER A 222 -8.53 10.23 -1.63
N THR A 223 -9.38 9.46 -2.29
CA THR A 223 -9.76 8.10 -1.86
C THR A 223 -8.57 7.13 -1.87
N SER A 224 -7.51 7.44 -2.64
CA SER A 224 -6.24 6.69 -2.57
C SER A 224 -5.52 6.85 -1.23
N VAL A 225 -5.86 7.83 -0.39
CA VAL A 225 -5.33 7.94 0.98
C VAL A 225 -6.39 7.64 2.05
N GLY A 226 -7.34 6.76 1.72
CA GLY A 226 -8.37 6.27 2.62
C GLY A 226 -9.78 6.45 2.06
N PHE A 227 -10.62 5.44 2.27
CA PHE A 227 -12.00 5.39 1.74
C PHE A 227 -12.98 6.31 2.49
N ILE A 228 -12.57 6.98 3.57
CA ILE A 228 -13.30 8.10 4.19
C ILE A 228 -12.47 9.39 4.03
N PRO A 229 -12.63 10.12 2.90
CA PRO A 229 -11.85 11.31 2.60
C PRO A 229 -11.81 12.37 3.72
N ASP A 230 -12.94 12.59 4.38
CA ASP A 230 -13.19 13.61 5.40
C ASP A 230 -13.21 13.04 6.82
N ALA A 231 -12.55 11.88 7.04
CA ALA A 231 -12.46 11.24 8.34
C ALA A 231 -12.06 12.24 9.45
N PRO A 232 -12.65 12.17 10.66
CA PRO A 232 -12.27 13.05 11.77
C PRO A 232 -10.87 12.73 12.28
N VAL A 233 -10.19 13.69 12.91
CA VAL A 233 -9.08 13.39 13.83
C VAL A 233 -9.68 13.18 15.22
N VAL A 234 -9.49 12.00 15.80
CA VAL A 234 -10.02 11.64 17.14
C VAL A 234 -8.86 11.52 18.11
N ILE A 235 -9.00 12.18 19.26
CA ILE A 235 -8.04 12.17 20.37
C ILE A 235 -8.78 11.64 21.60
N SER A 236 -8.24 10.58 22.21
CA SER A 236 -8.70 10.10 23.50
C SER A 236 -7.97 10.86 24.60
N VAL A 237 -8.69 11.19 25.68
CA VAL A 237 -8.12 11.88 26.83
C VAL A 237 -8.52 11.18 28.12
N SER A 238 -7.64 11.26 29.12
CA SER A 238 -8.01 10.85 30.48
C SER A 238 -9.25 11.61 30.91
N GLU A 239 -10.10 10.96 31.71
CA GLU A 239 -11.30 11.57 32.27
C GLU A 239 -10.96 12.93 32.88
N THR A 240 -11.40 14.00 32.23
CA THR A 240 -11.05 15.38 32.60
C THR A 240 -12.29 16.12 33.05
N SER A 241 -12.33 16.47 34.34
CA SER A 241 -13.37 17.31 34.93
C SER A 241 -12.95 18.78 34.86
N SER A 242 -13.57 19.53 33.95
CA SER A 242 -13.47 20.99 33.85
C SER A 242 -14.71 21.53 33.15
N ASP A 243 -15.15 22.74 33.51
CA ASP A 243 -16.19 23.46 32.80
C ASP A 243 -15.63 24.24 31.59
N LYS A 244 -14.31 24.46 31.53
CA LYS A 244 -13.62 25.25 30.51
C LYS A 244 -12.46 24.51 29.89
N PHE A 245 -12.48 24.45 28.58
CA PHE A 245 -11.42 23.90 27.75
C PHE A 245 -10.95 24.95 26.74
N ARG A 246 -9.69 24.83 26.34
CA ARG A 246 -9.10 25.64 25.28
C ARG A 246 -8.43 24.72 24.28
N LEU A 247 -8.77 24.87 23.00
CA LEU A 247 -8.00 24.29 21.91
C LEU A 247 -7.08 25.38 21.35
N SER A 248 -5.78 25.14 21.36
CA SER A 248 -4.80 25.96 20.67
C SER A 248 -4.39 25.27 19.38
N LEU A 249 -4.47 25.99 18.27
CA LEU A 249 -3.97 25.60 16.95
C LEU A 249 -2.72 26.44 16.66
N GLY A 250 -1.59 25.76 16.49
CA GLY A 250 -0.35 26.37 16.04
C GLY A 250 -0.48 26.86 14.59
N LYS A 251 0.54 27.58 14.11
CA LYS A 251 0.59 28.00 12.71
C LYS A 251 0.53 26.77 11.80
N PRO A 252 -0.29 26.79 10.74
CA PRO A 252 -0.40 25.64 9.86
C PRO A 252 0.88 25.45 9.04
N GLU A 253 1.33 24.20 8.93
CA GLU A 253 2.38 23.79 8.01
C GLU A 253 1.84 23.64 6.58
N ALA A 254 0.56 23.28 6.46
CA ALA A 254 -0.18 23.27 5.21
C ALA A 254 -1.65 23.57 5.50
N ILE A 255 -2.26 24.48 4.75
CA ILE A 255 -3.69 24.78 4.86
C ILE A 255 -4.21 25.33 3.54
N ASP A 256 -5.50 25.15 3.25
CA ASP A 256 -6.15 26.05 2.30
C ASP A 256 -6.13 27.48 2.88
N THR A 257 -6.24 28.54 2.06
CA THR A 257 -6.19 29.95 2.55
C THR A 257 -6.98 30.16 3.85
N THR A 258 -8.11 29.48 3.96
CA THR A 258 -8.88 29.34 5.20
C THR A 258 -9.44 27.91 5.30
N SER A 259 -9.40 27.31 6.48
CA SER A 259 -10.12 26.06 6.79
C SER A 259 -11.04 26.25 7.99
N LYS A 260 -12.30 25.78 7.88
CA LYS A 260 -13.23 25.73 9.02
C LYS A 260 -13.06 24.40 9.72
N ILE A 261 -12.88 24.42 11.03
CA ILE A 261 -12.67 23.23 11.82
C ILE A 261 -13.82 23.12 12.81
N THR A 262 -14.60 22.06 12.69
CA THR A 262 -15.59 21.68 13.69
C THR A 262 -14.89 20.87 14.78
N VAL A 263 -15.04 21.31 16.03
CA VAL A 263 -14.44 20.72 17.21
C VAL A 263 -15.55 20.23 18.13
N THR A 264 -15.52 18.96 18.49
CA THR A 264 -16.51 18.34 19.39
C THR A 264 -15.81 17.80 20.63
N LEU A 265 -16.29 18.18 21.81
CA LEU A 265 -15.93 17.54 23.07
C LEU A 265 -17.01 16.52 23.42
N SER A 266 -16.60 15.29 23.69
CA SER A 266 -17.49 14.19 24.03
C SER A 266 -17.23 13.65 25.43
N THR A 267 -18.32 13.28 26.10
CA THR A 267 -18.27 12.53 27.37
C THR A 267 -18.10 11.04 27.13
N GLU A 268 -18.27 10.55 25.90
CA GLU A 268 -18.03 9.15 25.57
C GLU A 268 -16.55 8.88 25.28
N PRO A 269 -16.05 7.72 25.73
CA PRO A 269 -14.73 7.26 25.30
C PRO A 269 -14.79 6.87 23.82
N MET A 270 -13.80 7.32 23.06
CA MET A 270 -13.62 6.95 21.65
C MET A 270 -12.20 6.50 21.42
N VAL A 271 -12.05 5.51 20.55
CA VAL A 271 -10.76 4.98 20.16
C VAL A 271 -9.94 6.07 19.47
N GLU A 272 -8.81 6.44 20.07
CA GLU A 272 -7.89 7.44 19.54
C GLU A 272 -7.44 7.02 18.15
N ARG A 273 -7.48 7.97 17.20
CA ARG A 273 -7.03 7.73 15.81
C ARG A 273 -7.67 6.50 15.16
N TRP A 274 -8.92 6.16 15.52
CA TRP A 274 -9.60 5.01 14.92
C TRP A 274 -9.62 5.04 13.39
N PRO A 275 -9.77 6.18 12.67
CA PRO A 275 -9.77 6.16 11.21
C PRO A 275 -8.44 5.70 10.63
N GLU A 276 -7.32 6.12 11.24
CA GLU A 276 -5.99 5.67 10.84
C GLU A 276 -5.72 4.22 11.28
N LYS A 277 -6.15 3.85 12.49
CA LYS A 277 -6.02 2.49 13.01
C LYS A 277 -6.90 1.48 12.23
N SER A 278 -8.02 1.90 11.63
CA SER A 278 -8.93 1.04 10.84
C SER A 278 -8.66 1.08 9.33
N LEU A 279 -7.64 1.83 8.89
CA LEU A 279 -7.30 2.12 7.49
C LEU A 279 -8.34 2.96 6.73
N ALA A 280 -9.36 3.49 7.40
CA ALA A 280 -10.32 4.43 6.80
C ALA A 280 -9.69 5.73 6.35
N LYS A 281 -8.60 6.14 7.02
CA LYS A 281 -7.72 7.23 6.62
C LYS A 281 -6.28 6.74 6.63
N MET A 282 -5.56 6.92 5.53
CA MET A 282 -4.17 6.51 5.41
C MET A 282 -3.22 7.70 5.61
N TYR A 283 -1.92 7.42 5.67
CA TYR A 283 -0.91 8.47 5.70
C TYR A 283 -1.10 9.46 4.53
N GLN A 284 -1.05 10.75 4.83
CA GLN A 284 -1.49 11.81 3.89
C GLN A 284 -0.48 12.11 2.78
N ARG A 285 0.74 11.59 2.90
CA ARG A 285 1.88 11.77 2.01
C ARG A 285 2.27 10.42 1.34
N PRO A 286 3.05 10.44 0.26
CA PRO A 286 3.39 9.22 -0.47
C PRO A 286 4.29 8.27 0.33
N ASP A 287 5.07 8.77 1.29
CA ASP A 287 6.13 8.04 1.98
C ASP A 287 5.88 7.94 3.49
N PRO A 288 5.04 6.99 3.97
CA PRO A 288 4.88 6.78 5.40
C PRO A 288 6.22 6.44 6.05
N LYS A 289 6.58 7.19 7.09
CA LYS A 289 7.75 6.91 7.92
C LYS A 289 7.50 5.65 8.75
N TRP A 290 8.58 5.04 9.23
CA TRP A 290 8.50 3.76 9.95
C TRP A 290 7.54 3.80 11.16
N ASP A 291 7.41 4.97 11.80
CA ASP A 291 6.60 5.23 13.00
C ASP A 291 5.18 5.78 12.70
N SER A 292 4.80 5.92 11.43
CA SER A 292 3.52 6.52 11.03
C SER A 292 2.28 5.75 11.48
N TYR A 293 2.44 4.46 11.79
CA TYR A 293 1.40 3.56 12.29
C TYR A 293 1.78 2.96 13.65
N ILE A 294 2.49 3.76 14.45
CA ILE A 294 2.79 3.47 15.85
C ILE A 294 2.19 4.59 16.68
N TRP A 295 1.32 4.21 17.60
CA TRP A 295 0.71 5.15 18.53
C TRP A 295 1.30 4.93 19.92
N PRO A 296 1.43 6.00 20.74
CA PRO A 296 1.83 5.85 22.12
C PRO A 296 0.92 4.83 22.82
N LEU A 297 1.52 3.96 23.64
CA LEU A 297 0.75 3.17 24.62
C LEU A 297 -0.04 4.16 25.47
N GLU A 298 -1.36 4.03 25.40
CA GLU A 298 -2.27 4.95 26.06
C GLU A 298 -2.06 4.87 27.58
N PRO A 299 -2.08 6.00 28.30
CA PRO A 299 -2.20 5.98 29.75
C PRO A 299 -3.40 5.10 30.12
N ASP A 300 -3.25 4.24 31.12
CA ASP A 300 -4.39 3.61 31.78
C ASP A 300 -5.33 4.73 32.24
N TYR A 301 -6.43 4.93 31.52
CA TYR A 301 -7.32 6.08 31.69
C TYR A 301 -8.23 5.98 32.92
N GLY A 302 -7.86 5.12 33.88
CA GLY A 302 -8.50 5.01 35.18
C GLY A 302 -9.69 4.07 35.15
N GLY A 303 -9.43 2.76 35.15
CA GLY A 303 -10.09 1.75 35.99
C GLY A 303 -11.62 1.56 35.99
N THR A 304 -12.44 2.35 35.31
CA THR A 304 -13.89 2.11 35.22
C THR A 304 -14.43 2.37 33.82
N ASP A 305 -14.34 1.31 33.02
CA ASP A 305 -15.05 0.94 31.79
C ASP A 305 -16.61 1.08 31.83
N SER A 306 -17.21 2.01 32.58
CA SER A 306 -18.69 2.05 32.66
C SER A 306 -19.33 2.46 31.34
N ALA A 307 -18.69 3.36 30.58
CA ALA A 307 -19.20 3.88 29.30
C ALA A 307 -18.70 3.10 28.05
N ALA A 308 -17.85 2.08 28.23
CA ALA A 308 -17.37 1.25 27.13
C ALA A 308 -18.39 0.15 26.78
N VAL A 309 -18.49 -0.19 25.50
CA VAL A 309 -19.29 -1.33 25.05
C VAL A 309 -18.68 -2.62 25.61
N ARG A 310 -19.44 -3.48 26.26
CA ARG A 310 -18.93 -4.77 26.75
C ARG A 310 -19.05 -5.82 25.66
N SER A 311 -17.93 -6.41 25.24
CA SER A 311 -17.92 -7.42 24.18
C SER A 311 -18.87 -8.60 24.49
N ALA A 312 -18.93 -9.02 25.75
CA ALA A 312 -19.81 -10.08 26.24
C ALA A 312 -21.31 -9.74 26.19
N GLN A 313 -21.68 -8.46 26.02
CA GLN A 313 -23.07 -7.98 25.92
C GLN A 313 -23.46 -7.59 24.49
N VAL A 314 -22.55 -7.71 23.52
CA VAL A 314 -22.86 -7.50 22.11
C VAL A 314 -23.66 -8.70 21.60
N LEU A 315 -24.87 -8.42 21.13
CA LEU A 315 -25.80 -9.39 20.57
C LEU A 315 -25.74 -9.36 19.05
N ASP A 316 -25.51 -10.51 18.42
CA ASP A 316 -25.65 -10.67 16.98
C ASP A 316 -27.12 -10.97 16.64
N VAL A 317 -27.83 -9.98 16.10
CA VAL A 317 -29.23 -10.10 15.67
C VAL A 317 -29.37 -10.31 14.17
N THR A 318 -28.26 -10.52 13.45
CA THR A 318 -28.22 -10.65 11.98
C THR A 318 -29.17 -11.74 11.48
N GLY A 319 -29.23 -12.87 12.18
CA GLY A 319 -30.09 -14.00 11.79
C GLY A 319 -31.60 -13.72 11.91
N SER A 320 -32.00 -12.60 12.52
CA SER A 320 -33.38 -12.14 12.64
C SER A 320 -33.73 -11.02 11.65
N VAL A 321 -32.77 -10.58 10.84
CA VAL A 321 -32.99 -9.59 9.78
C VAL A 321 -33.49 -10.29 8.52
N SER A 322 -34.59 -9.80 7.94
CA SER A 322 -35.13 -10.32 6.69
C SER A 322 -34.29 -9.91 5.48
N ASP A 323 -34.60 -10.50 4.33
CA ASP A 323 -34.04 -10.13 3.02
C ASP A 323 -34.40 -8.71 2.56
N LYS A 324 -35.32 -8.02 3.27
CA LYS A 324 -35.69 -6.62 3.05
C LYS A 324 -35.18 -5.68 4.14
N GLY A 325 -34.30 -6.19 5.01
CA GLY A 325 -33.76 -5.43 6.14
C GLY A 325 -34.72 -5.24 7.30
N GLU A 326 -35.86 -5.92 7.32
CA GLU A 326 -36.83 -5.83 8.41
C GLU A 326 -36.34 -6.65 9.60
N LEU A 327 -36.47 -6.11 10.82
CA LEU A 327 -36.12 -6.79 12.05
C LEU A 327 -37.27 -6.61 13.04
N VAL A 328 -37.76 -7.75 13.54
CA VAL A 328 -38.65 -7.81 14.69
C VAL A 328 -37.87 -8.40 15.85
N TRP A 329 -37.51 -7.55 16.80
CA TRP A 329 -36.64 -7.92 17.91
C TRP A 329 -37.22 -7.46 19.24
N LYS A 330 -37.31 -8.36 20.22
CA LYS A 330 -37.65 -7.99 21.60
C LYS A 330 -36.41 -7.40 22.26
N VAL A 331 -36.37 -6.07 22.35
CA VAL A 331 -35.23 -5.34 22.91
C VAL A 331 -35.20 -5.59 24.42
N PRO A 332 -34.10 -6.12 25.01
CA PRO A 332 -33.98 -6.26 26.45
C PRO A 332 -34.13 -4.90 27.15
N ASP A 333 -34.51 -4.90 28.43
CA ASP A 333 -34.67 -3.68 29.21
C ASP A 333 -33.38 -2.81 29.16
N GLY A 334 -33.56 -1.48 29.22
CA GLY A 334 -32.48 -0.49 29.11
C GLY A 334 -32.40 0.19 27.75
N LEU A 335 -31.37 0.99 27.52
CA LEU A 335 -31.13 1.67 26.25
C LEU A 335 -30.13 0.84 25.43
N TRP A 336 -30.41 0.70 24.13
CA TRP A 336 -29.61 -0.13 23.23
C TRP A 336 -29.24 0.62 21.96
N THR A 337 -28.04 0.37 21.45
CA THR A 337 -27.66 0.75 20.08
C THR A 337 -27.85 -0.45 19.18
N LEU A 338 -28.57 -0.28 18.07
CA LEU A 338 -28.63 -1.23 16.97
C LEU A 338 -27.79 -0.68 15.81
N SER A 339 -26.70 -1.37 15.48
CA SER A 339 -25.78 -1.03 14.40
C SER A 339 -25.86 -2.06 13.27
N ALA A 340 -25.99 -1.60 12.04
CA ALA A 340 -25.88 -2.44 10.85
C ALA A 340 -24.55 -2.14 10.13
N TYR A 341 -23.79 -3.20 9.82
CA TYR A 341 -22.49 -3.15 9.17
C TYR A 341 -22.58 -3.75 7.78
N TYR A 342 -22.16 -3.00 6.78
CA TYR A 342 -22.28 -3.33 5.36
C TYR A 342 -20.92 -3.30 4.68
N MET A 343 -20.72 -4.18 3.69
CA MET A 343 -19.60 -4.04 2.75
C MET A 343 -19.96 -3.07 1.64
N GLN A 344 -19.08 -2.09 1.40
CA GLN A 344 -19.20 -1.14 0.31
C GLN A 344 -17.89 -1.07 -0.50
N SER A 345 -18.01 -0.89 -1.82
CA SER A 345 -16.84 -0.66 -2.69
C SER A 345 -16.14 0.66 -2.34
N THR A 346 -14.81 0.66 -2.36
CA THR A 346 -13.99 1.88 -2.21
C THR A 346 -14.13 2.84 -3.40
N GLY A 347 -14.62 2.36 -4.56
CA GLY A 347 -14.73 3.13 -5.80
C GLY A 347 -13.39 3.37 -6.52
N MET A 348 -12.28 2.84 -6.00
CA MET A 348 -10.97 2.97 -6.63
C MET A 348 -10.90 2.22 -7.95
N THR A 349 -10.21 2.80 -8.94
CA THR A 349 -10.06 2.23 -10.29
C THR A 349 -8.59 2.16 -10.68
N ASN A 350 -8.26 1.27 -11.61
CA ASN A 350 -6.94 1.27 -12.25
C ASN A 350 -6.66 2.59 -12.96
N SER A 351 -5.41 3.01 -12.97
CA SER A 351 -4.99 4.30 -13.49
C SER A 351 -3.50 4.29 -13.87
N PRO A 352 -3.07 5.19 -14.78
CA PRO A 352 -3.89 5.94 -15.73
C PRO A 352 -4.23 5.05 -16.93
N ALA A 353 -5.50 4.74 -17.10
CA ALA A 353 -5.99 3.82 -18.14
C ALA A 353 -6.85 4.57 -19.19
N PRO A 354 -6.92 4.06 -20.44
CA PRO A 354 -7.95 4.46 -21.40
C PRO A 354 -9.36 4.32 -20.81
N PRO A 355 -10.33 5.18 -21.18
CA PRO A 355 -11.69 5.14 -20.63
C PRO A 355 -12.36 3.77 -20.74
N GLU A 356 -12.22 3.09 -21.89
CA GLU A 356 -12.81 1.77 -22.13
C GLU A 356 -12.17 0.64 -21.32
N ALA A 357 -10.97 0.87 -20.77
CA ALA A 357 -10.21 -0.09 -19.98
C ALA A 357 -10.08 0.33 -18.51
N THR A 358 -10.77 1.39 -18.10
CA THR A 358 -10.86 1.84 -16.71
C THR A 358 -11.99 1.12 -16.02
N GLY A 359 -11.74 0.55 -14.85
CA GLY A 359 -12.77 -0.02 -13.99
C GLY A 359 -12.28 -0.26 -12.57
N LEU A 360 -13.14 -0.81 -11.73
CA LEU A 360 -12.86 -0.94 -10.30
C LEU A 360 -11.64 -1.82 -10.03
N GLU A 361 -10.88 -1.46 -9.02
CA GLU A 361 -9.78 -2.25 -8.49
C GLU A 361 -10.29 -3.51 -7.82
N VAL A 362 -9.72 -4.67 -8.20
CA VAL A 362 -10.12 -5.96 -7.63
C VAL A 362 -9.84 -6.03 -6.13
N ASP A 363 -10.69 -6.73 -5.39
CA ASP A 363 -10.49 -7.06 -3.98
C ASP A 363 -9.15 -7.78 -3.77
N LYS A 364 -8.19 -7.09 -3.16
CA LYS A 364 -6.83 -7.58 -2.94
C LYS A 364 -6.74 -8.64 -1.83
N MET A 365 -7.80 -8.82 -1.06
CA MET A 365 -7.82 -9.80 0.03
C MET A 365 -8.53 -11.11 -0.37
N SER A 366 -9.14 -11.17 -1.55
CA SER A 366 -9.88 -12.35 -2.04
C SER A 366 -9.17 -13.05 -3.18
N ARG A 367 -8.60 -14.24 -2.91
CA ARG A 367 -7.99 -15.10 -3.94
C ARG A 367 -8.94 -15.38 -5.10
N ARG A 368 -10.23 -15.57 -4.79
CA ARG A 368 -11.27 -15.83 -5.79
C ARG A 368 -11.42 -14.65 -6.76
N HIS A 369 -11.49 -13.43 -6.23
CA HIS A 369 -11.68 -12.24 -7.06
C HIS A 369 -10.41 -11.90 -7.84
N VAL A 370 -9.24 -12.08 -7.22
CA VAL A 370 -7.93 -11.98 -7.90
C VAL A 370 -7.83 -12.97 -9.05
N GLY A 371 -8.25 -14.22 -8.85
CA GLY A 371 -8.30 -15.22 -9.92
C GLY A 371 -9.26 -14.84 -11.05
N PHE A 372 -10.44 -14.31 -10.72
CA PHE A 372 -11.37 -13.76 -11.71
C PHE A 372 -10.74 -12.61 -12.51
N HIS A 373 -10.05 -11.67 -11.86
CA HIS A 373 -9.34 -10.58 -12.54
C HIS A 373 -8.26 -11.11 -13.49
N TYR A 374 -7.40 -12.01 -13.02
CA TYR A 374 -6.36 -12.64 -13.84
C TYR A 374 -6.96 -13.33 -15.08
N ASP A 375 -7.98 -14.17 -14.90
CA ASP A 375 -8.59 -14.92 -16.00
C ASP A 375 -9.33 -14.02 -17.01
N SER A 376 -9.80 -12.85 -16.55
CA SER A 376 -10.49 -11.86 -17.39
C SER A 376 -9.56 -11.07 -18.30
N PHE A 377 -8.27 -10.96 -17.97
CA PHE A 377 -7.30 -10.25 -18.80
C PHE A 377 -6.13 -11.12 -19.26
N VAL A 378 -5.26 -11.56 -18.35
CA VAL A 378 -4.11 -12.41 -18.70
C VAL A 378 -4.60 -13.74 -19.27
N GLY A 379 -5.57 -14.38 -18.63
CA GLY A 379 -6.18 -15.61 -19.15
C GLY A 379 -6.82 -15.43 -20.53
N GLU A 380 -7.44 -14.27 -20.78
CA GLU A 380 -8.03 -13.96 -22.10
C GLU A 380 -6.96 -13.74 -23.17
N LEU A 381 -5.86 -13.07 -22.84
CA LEU A 381 -4.69 -12.96 -23.72
C LEU A 381 -4.19 -14.35 -24.12
N LEU A 382 -4.02 -15.25 -23.15
CA LEU A 382 -3.50 -16.60 -23.38
C LEU A 382 -4.43 -17.47 -24.24
N ARG A 383 -5.76 -17.24 -24.14
CA ARG A 383 -6.77 -17.89 -24.98
C ARG A 383 -6.79 -17.35 -26.41
N ARG A 384 -6.68 -16.03 -26.57
CA ARG A 384 -6.79 -15.36 -27.88
C ARG A 384 -5.53 -15.48 -28.73
N ILE A 385 -4.35 -15.48 -28.10
CA ILE A 385 -3.07 -15.47 -28.80
C ILE A 385 -2.47 -16.88 -28.79
N PRO A 386 -2.25 -17.51 -29.97
CA PRO A 386 -1.67 -18.85 -30.07
C PRO A 386 -0.31 -18.92 -29.37
N GLU A 387 -0.03 -20.04 -28.70
CA GLU A 387 1.20 -20.25 -27.93
C GLU A 387 2.47 -19.97 -28.74
N ASN A 388 2.50 -20.39 -30.01
CA ASN A 388 3.62 -20.14 -30.93
C ASN A 388 3.94 -18.66 -31.15
N ASP A 389 2.93 -17.79 -31.06
CA ASP A 389 3.08 -16.35 -31.27
C ASP A 389 3.36 -15.59 -29.98
N ARG A 390 3.34 -16.27 -28.83
CA ARG A 390 3.61 -15.68 -27.51
C ARG A 390 4.70 -16.42 -26.73
N ARG A 391 5.61 -17.14 -27.41
CA ARG A 391 6.70 -17.89 -26.76
C ARG A 391 7.60 -17.01 -25.88
N GLY A 392 7.78 -15.74 -26.27
CA GLY A 392 8.54 -14.74 -25.54
C GLY A 392 7.79 -14.12 -24.36
N LEU A 393 6.47 -14.32 -24.20
CA LEU A 393 5.72 -13.83 -23.03
C LEU A 393 6.08 -14.68 -21.81
N LYS A 394 6.65 -14.04 -20.79
CA LYS A 394 7.15 -14.72 -19.58
C LYS A 394 6.73 -14.06 -18.27
N VAL A 395 6.33 -12.81 -18.29
CA VAL A 395 6.18 -12.02 -17.06
C VAL A 395 4.79 -11.36 -16.99
N VAL A 396 4.13 -11.50 -15.85
CA VAL A 396 3.00 -10.67 -15.45
C VAL A 396 3.54 -9.58 -14.53
N VAL A 397 3.33 -8.33 -14.90
CA VAL A 397 3.91 -7.15 -14.24
C VAL A 397 2.89 -6.57 -13.27
N GLN A 398 3.35 -6.32 -12.05
CA GLN A 398 2.64 -5.63 -11.00
C GLN A 398 3.49 -4.42 -10.60
N ASP A 399 3.02 -3.21 -10.92
CA ASP A 399 3.75 -1.99 -10.59
C ASP A 399 3.56 -1.59 -9.12
N SER A 400 4.13 -0.45 -8.72
CA SER A 400 3.95 0.08 -7.37
C SER A 400 2.49 0.27 -6.99
N TYR A 401 2.18 -0.01 -5.73
CA TYR A 401 0.81 0.06 -5.21
C TYR A 401 0.39 1.51 -4.97
N GLU A 402 -0.70 2.00 -5.60
CA GLU A 402 -1.20 3.38 -5.44
C GLU A 402 -2.74 3.49 -5.33
N THR A 403 -3.39 2.40 -4.93
CA THR A 403 -4.85 2.26 -5.06
C THR A 403 -5.63 2.43 -3.75
N GLY A 404 -4.99 2.94 -2.69
CA GLY A 404 -5.62 3.12 -1.38
C GLY A 404 -5.84 1.84 -0.59
N SER A 405 -6.50 1.96 0.55
CA SER A 405 -6.73 0.83 1.46
C SER A 405 -8.06 0.14 1.21
N GLN A 406 -8.16 -1.08 1.73
CA GLN A 406 -9.42 -1.77 2.01
C GLN A 406 -9.31 -2.36 3.42
N ASN A 407 -10.44 -2.57 4.10
CA ASN A 407 -10.43 -3.19 5.43
C ASN A 407 -11.37 -4.38 5.57
N TRP A 408 -12.06 -4.78 4.49
CA TRP A 408 -12.96 -5.93 4.54
C TRP A 408 -13.00 -6.74 3.24
N THR A 409 -13.37 -8.03 3.37
CA THR A 409 -13.54 -8.97 2.24
C THR A 409 -14.49 -10.11 2.60
N ASP A 410 -14.85 -10.94 1.63
CA ASP A 410 -15.71 -12.10 1.81
C ASP A 410 -15.06 -13.14 2.73
N GLY A 411 -15.83 -13.71 3.67
CA GLY A 411 -15.33 -14.74 4.59
C GLY A 411 -14.29 -14.25 5.60
N MET A 412 -14.13 -12.93 5.76
CA MET A 412 -13.14 -12.35 6.65
C MET A 412 -13.35 -12.74 8.12
N LEU A 413 -14.58 -12.79 8.63
CA LEU A 413 -14.85 -13.17 10.02
C LEU A 413 -14.29 -14.55 10.37
N ASP A 414 -14.50 -15.54 9.50
CA ASP A 414 -14.01 -16.91 9.73
C ASP A 414 -12.50 -17.00 9.59
N SER A 415 -11.94 -16.34 8.58
CA SER A 415 -10.50 -16.30 8.35
C SER A 415 -9.76 -15.59 9.49
N PHE A 416 -10.35 -14.54 10.05
CA PHE A 416 -9.82 -13.80 11.19
C PHE A 416 -9.81 -14.68 12.45
N LYS A 417 -10.90 -15.42 12.72
CA LYS A 417 -10.97 -16.39 13.82
C LYS A 417 -9.87 -17.43 13.74
N VAL A 418 -9.65 -18.01 12.55
CA VAL A 418 -8.59 -19.00 12.34
C VAL A 418 -7.21 -18.41 12.64
N LYS A 419 -6.99 -17.13 12.27
CA LYS A 419 -5.69 -16.49 12.39
C LYS A 419 -5.35 -16.02 13.80
N PHE A 420 -6.28 -15.35 14.47
CA PHE A 420 -6.04 -14.70 15.77
C PHE A 420 -6.69 -15.44 16.94
N ASN A 421 -7.42 -16.52 16.68
CA ASN A 421 -8.02 -17.39 17.70
C ASN A 421 -9.07 -16.69 18.59
N TYR A 422 -9.83 -15.74 18.05
CA TYR A 422 -11.02 -15.15 18.69
C TYR A 422 -12.04 -14.62 17.66
N ASP A 423 -13.28 -14.42 18.09
CA ASP A 423 -14.34 -13.86 17.24
C ASP A 423 -14.22 -12.33 17.16
N PRO A 424 -13.99 -11.73 15.97
CA PRO A 424 -13.94 -10.29 15.82
C PRO A 424 -15.32 -9.60 15.86
N THR A 425 -16.43 -10.36 15.79
CA THR A 425 -17.79 -9.81 15.66
C THR A 425 -18.14 -8.80 16.75
N PRO A 426 -17.88 -9.04 18.05
CA PRO A 426 -18.17 -8.07 19.10
C PRO A 426 -17.36 -6.77 19.00
N PHE A 427 -16.28 -6.75 18.21
CA PHE A 427 -15.37 -5.63 18.05
C PHE A 427 -15.65 -4.79 16.80
N LEU A 428 -16.67 -5.12 15.97
CA LEU A 428 -17.06 -4.27 14.84
C LEU A 428 -17.38 -2.80 15.21
N PRO A 429 -17.97 -2.47 16.39
CA PRO A 429 -18.15 -1.08 16.80
C PRO A 429 -16.87 -0.25 16.85
N VAL A 430 -15.72 -0.90 17.05
CA VAL A 430 -14.40 -0.24 17.05
C VAL A 430 -14.09 0.42 15.70
N LEU A 431 -14.66 -0.08 14.61
CA LEU A 431 -14.48 0.48 13.27
C LEU A 431 -15.09 1.87 13.10
N ASP A 432 -15.98 2.29 14.02
CA ASP A 432 -16.58 3.63 14.06
C ASP A 432 -16.06 4.46 15.25
N GLY A 433 -15.05 3.94 15.95
CA GLY A 433 -14.42 4.58 17.09
C GLY A 433 -15.05 4.27 18.44
N HIS A 434 -16.02 3.34 18.54
CA HIS A 434 -16.53 2.92 19.85
C HIS A 434 -15.50 2.09 20.59
N VAL A 435 -15.30 2.38 21.88
CA VAL A 435 -14.45 1.58 22.75
C VAL A 435 -15.19 0.31 23.15
N VAL A 436 -14.62 -0.85 22.83
CA VAL A 436 -15.10 -2.18 23.24
C VAL A 436 -14.17 -2.75 24.30
N ASP A 437 -14.74 -3.12 25.43
CA ASP A 437 -14.11 -3.46 26.71
C ASP A 437 -13.25 -2.34 27.27
N ASN A 438 -12.12 -2.03 26.63
CA ASN A 438 -11.28 -0.87 26.93
C ASN A 438 -10.46 -0.46 25.69
N GLU A 439 -9.75 0.67 25.82
CA GLU A 439 -8.98 1.28 24.73
C GLU A 439 -7.83 0.38 24.23
N ASP A 440 -7.09 -0.28 25.13
CA ASP A 440 -5.99 -1.20 24.77
C ASP A 440 -6.51 -2.42 23.99
N VAL A 441 -7.61 -3.03 24.45
CA VAL A 441 -8.27 -4.16 23.75
C VAL A 441 -8.76 -3.72 22.36
N SER A 442 -9.42 -2.57 22.26
CA SER A 442 -9.89 -2.03 20.98
C SER A 442 -8.74 -1.71 20.02
N SER A 443 -7.67 -1.11 20.52
CA SER A 443 -6.46 -0.81 19.76
C SER A 443 -5.75 -2.08 19.27
N ARG A 444 -5.72 -3.15 20.07
CA ARG A 444 -5.18 -4.46 19.67
C ARG A 444 -6.04 -5.13 18.60
N PHE A 445 -7.37 -5.05 18.68
CA PHE A 445 -8.24 -5.52 17.59
C PHE A 445 -7.93 -4.78 16.28
N LEU A 446 -7.78 -3.45 16.31
CA LEU A 446 -7.42 -2.70 15.10
C LEU A 446 -6.00 -3.03 14.62
N TRP A 447 -5.07 -3.37 15.52
CA TRP A 447 -3.77 -3.89 15.14
C TRP A 447 -3.89 -5.23 14.39
N ASP A 448 -4.66 -6.18 14.93
CA ASP A 448 -4.92 -7.47 14.30
C ASP A 448 -5.63 -7.31 12.95
N LEU A 449 -6.55 -6.35 12.83
CA LEU A 449 -7.19 -5.96 11.56
C LEU A 449 -6.16 -5.52 10.52
N ARG A 450 -5.30 -4.55 10.84
CA ARG A 450 -4.26 -4.07 9.92
C ARG A 450 -3.29 -5.18 9.54
N ARG A 451 -2.92 -6.03 10.49
CA ARG A 451 -2.05 -7.19 10.24
C ARG A 451 -2.73 -8.22 9.34
N PHE A 452 -4.03 -8.46 9.52
CA PHE A 452 -4.83 -9.31 8.65
C PHE A 452 -4.81 -8.79 7.20
N VAL A 453 -5.09 -7.49 7.02
CA VAL A 453 -5.11 -6.84 5.70
C VAL A 453 -3.75 -6.97 5.03
N ALA A 454 -2.67 -6.63 5.72
CA ALA A 454 -1.32 -6.69 5.15
C ALA A 454 -0.94 -8.10 4.68
N ASP A 455 -1.21 -9.11 5.50
CA ASP A 455 -0.92 -10.51 5.16
C ASP A 455 -1.81 -11.01 4.01
N ALA A 456 -3.09 -10.62 4.00
CA ALA A 456 -4.01 -10.98 2.92
C ALA A 456 -3.60 -10.33 1.58
N VAL A 457 -3.13 -9.07 1.59
CA VAL A 457 -2.63 -8.41 0.37
C VAL A 457 -1.35 -9.10 -0.14
N ALA A 458 -0.45 -9.55 0.75
CA ALA A 458 0.71 -10.32 0.34
C ALA A 458 0.32 -11.71 -0.19
N ASP A 459 -0.43 -12.50 0.57
CA ASP A 459 -0.69 -13.91 0.26
C ASP A 459 -1.82 -14.11 -0.76
N ASN A 460 -2.91 -13.36 -0.66
CA ASN A 460 -4.11 -13.57 -1.47
C ASN A 460 -4.10 -12.77 -2.77
N TYR A 461 -3.35 -11.67 -2.83
CA TYR A 461 -3.17 -10.90 -4.06
C TYR A 461 -1.86 -11.27 -4.76
N VAL A 462 -0.70 -10.92 -4.20
CA VAL A 462 0.58 -11.24 -4.87
C VAL A 462 0.82 -12.73 -4.96
N GLY A 463 0.59 -13.47 -3.87
CA GLY A 463 0.77 -14.92 -3.84
C GLY A 463 -0.14 -15.65 -4.83
N GLU A 464 -1.40 -15.22 -4.97
CA GLU A 464 -2.33 -15.83 -5.90
C GLU A 464 -2.03 -15.47 -7.36
N LEU A 465 -1.67 -14.21 -7.66
CA LEU A 465 -1.21 -13.81 -9.00
C LEU A 465 0.04 -14.61 -9.41
N THR A 466 0.96 -14.83 -8.48
CA THR A 466 2.16 -15.66 -8.72
C THR A 466 1.78 -17.11 -8.99
N ARG A 467 0.90 -17.70 -8.17
CA ARG A 467 0.41 -19.08 -8.37
C ARG A 467 -0.29 -19.26 -9.72
N LEU A 468 -1.12 -18.30 -10.12
CA LEU A 468 -1.84 -18.32 -11.41
C LEU A 468 -0.91 -18.10 -12.59
N SER A 469 0.08 -17.22 -12.44
CA SER A 469 1.13 -17.03 -13.44
C SER A 469 1.90 -18.33 -13.65
N HIS A 470 2.33 -19.00 -12.58
CA HIS A 470 3.01 -20.30 -12.64
C HIS A 470 2.16 -21.39 -13.30
N ARG A 471 0.85 -21.44 -12.99
CA ARG A 471 -0.12 -22.36 -13.63
C ARG A 471 -0.03 -22.26 -15.16
N ASP A 472 0.17 -21.05 -15.68
CA ASP A 472 0.15 -20.76 -17.10
C ASP A 472 1.56 -20.61 -17.72
N GLY A 473 2.61 -21.01 -16.98
CA GLY A 473 4.00 -20.97 -17.45
C GLY A 473 4.63 -19.57 -17.50
N LEU A 474 4.06 -18.62 -16.75
CA LEU A 474 4.54 -17.25 -16.55
C LEU A 474 5.15 -17.09 -15.16
N THR A 475 5.83 -15.96 -14.94
CA THR A 475 6.41 -15.52 -13.65
C THR A 475 5.89 -14.12 -13.31
N THR A 476 6.07 -13.67 -12.07
CA THR A 476 5.69 -12.32 -11.64
C THR A 476 6.88 -11.39 -11.46
N TRP A 477 6.69 -10.13 -11.81
CA TRP A 477 7.61 -9.05 -11.47
C TRP A 477 6.83 -7.98 -10.71
N LEU A 478 7.37 -7.54 -9.58
CA LEU A 478 6.66 -6.67 -8.64
C LEU A 478 7.54 -5.52 -8.14
N GLU A 479 7.06 -4.28 -8.26
CA GLU A 479 7.56 -3.21 -7.39
C GLU A 479 7.00 -3.42 -5.98
N ASN A 480 7.86 -3.85 -5.05
CA ASN A 480 7.38 -4.39 -3.77
C ASN A 480 7.11 -3.32 -2.70
N TYR A 481 6.83 -2.10 -3.12
CA TYR A 481 6.49 -0.96 -2.30
C TYR A 481 5.23 -0.28 -2.87
N GLY A 482 4.72 0.74 -2.20
CA GLY A 482 3.59 1.49 -2.67
C GLY A 482 3.45 2.88 -2.05
N HIS A 483 3.14 3.85 -2.90
CA HIS A 483 2.78 5.19 -2.47
C HIS A 483 1.26 5.30 -2.32
N TRP A 484 0.75 6.36 -1.71
CA TRP A 484 -0.69 6.66 -1.73
C TRP A 484 -1.58 5.48 -1.26
N GLY A 485 -1.43 5.12 0.02
CA GLY A 485 -2.35 4.21 0.70
C GLY A 485 -2.03 2.71 0.61
N PHE A 486 -0.76 2.35 0.40
CA PHE A 486 -0.30 0.96 0.56
C PHE A 486 -0.67 0.39 1.93
N PRO A 487 -1.48 -0.68 2.02
CA PRO A 487 -1.93 -1.25 3.29
C PRO A 487 -1.05 -2.40 3.81
N GLY A 488 0.04 -2.72 3.10
CA GLY A 488 0.86 -3.90 3.34
C GLY A 488 2.15 -3.66 4.13
N GLU A 489 3.01 -4.67 4.06
CA GLU A 489 4.39 -4.64 4.52
C GLU A 489 5.30 -5.04 3.37
N PHE A 490 6.23 -4.17 2.98
CA PHE A 490 7.00 -4.28 1.72
C PHE A 490 7.82 -5.59 1.58
N LEU A 491 8.34 -6.15 2.68
CA LEU A 491 9.13 -7.38 2.66
C LEU A 491 8.28 -8.60 2.36
N GLN A 492 7.19 -8.80 3.10
CA GLN A 492 6.28 -9.93 2.88
C GLN A 492 5.56 -9.81 1.52
N TYR A 493 5.16 -8.60 1.15
CA TYR A 493 4.55 -8.30 -0.14
C TYR A 493 5.46 -8.70 -1.31
N GLY A 494 6.71 -8.24 -1.32
CA GLY A 494 7.71 -8.65 -2.31
C GLY A 494 8.10 -10.12 -2.21
N GLY A 495 8.08 -10.67 -1.01
CA GLY A 495 8.42 -12.07 -0.72
C GLY A 495 7.57 -13.07 -1.51
N ARG A 496 6.36 -12.69 -1.94
CA ARG A 496 5.43 -13.54 -2.70
C ARG A 496 5.55 -13.45 -4.23
N ALA A 497 6.32 -12.52 -4.79
CA ALA A 497 6.58 -12.42 -6.23
C ALA A 497 7.82 -13.23 -6.66
N ASP A 498 8.01 -13.53 -7.94
CA ASP A 498 9.24 -14.19 -8.42
C ASP A 498 10.42 -13.21 -8.48
N GLU A 499 10.19 -12.03 -9.05
CA GLU A 499 11.16 -10.96 -9.21
C GLU A 499 10.64 -9.68 -8.51
N VAL A 500 11.53 -8.92 -7.87
CA VAL A 500 11.18 -7.66 -7.19
C VAL A 500 11.94 -6.49 -7.79
N SER A 501 11.37 -5.30 -7.65
CA SER A 501 11.93 -4.06 -8.15
C SER A 501 11.80 -2.90 -7.19
N GLY A 502 12.83 -2.05 -7.18
CA GLY A 502 12.76 -0.67 -6.71
C GLY A 502 12.45 0.26 -7.89
N GLU A 503 12.65 1.55 -7.67
CA GLU A 503 12.57 2.59 -8.69
C GLU A 503 13.56 3.70 -8.36
N PHE A 504 14.07 4.42 -9.35
CA PHE A 504 14.67 5.71 -9.11
C PHE A 504 14.49 6.70 -10.24
N TRP A 505 14.35 7.96 -9.84
CA TRP A 505 14.36 9.07 -10.77
C TRP A 505 15.78 9.59 -10.97
N ASN A 506 16.03 10.21 -12.12
CA ASN A 506 17.33 10.78 -12.51
C ASN A 506 17.85 11.87 -11.57
N LYS A 507 16.99 12.47 -10.74
CA LYS A 507 17.33 13.60 -9.86
C LYS A 507 16.64 13.46 -8.50
N GLY A 508 17.20 14.15 -7.50
CA GLY A 508 16.61 14.24 -6.16
C GLY A 508 16.79 13.00 -5.30
N GLU A 509 15.84 12.77 -4.40
CA GLU A 509 15.85 11.70 -3.40
C GLU A 509 14.90 10.54 -3.74
N LEU A 510 14.18 10.62 -4.86
CA LEU A 510 13.32 9.51 -5.32
C LEU A 510 14.18 8.31 -5.71
N GLY A 511 13.94 7.19 -5.04
CA GLY A 511 14.66 5.93 -5.16
C GLY A 511 15.47 5.53 -3.93
N LEU A 512 15.64 6.41 -2.93
CA LEU A 512 16.38 6.04 -1.71
C LEU A 512 15.68 4.97 -0.89
N ILE A 513 14.36 5.01 -0.84
CA ILE A 513 13.56 4.07 -0.04
C ILE A 513 13.26 2.83 -0.88
N GLU A 514 12.80 3.04 -2.10
CA GLU A 514 12.28 2.04 -3.03
C GLU A 514 13.35 0.98 -3.34
N ASN A 515 14.57 1.41 -3.72
CA ASN A 515 15.67 0.48 -4.01
C ASN A 515 16.19 -0.23 -2.76
N ARG A 516 16.15 0.41 -1.58
CA ARG A 516 16.52 -0.25 -0.33
C ARG A 516 15.47 -1.30 0.09
N CYS A 517 14.20 -1.03 -0.20
CA CYS A 517 13.11 -1.97 0.03
C CYS A 517 13.21 -3.20 -0.89
N ALA A 518 13.51 -2.99 -2.17
CA ALA A 518 13.69 -4.06 -3.14
C ALA A 518 14.93 -4.91 -2.87
N SER A 519 16.08 -4.28 -2.57
CA SER A 519 17.32 -4.99 -2.21
C SER A 519 17.15 -5.82 -0.95
N SER A 520 16.65 -5.23 0.14
CA SER A 520 16.41 -5.96 1.39
C SER A 520 15.45 -7.13 1.20
N CYS A 521 14.38 -6.95 0.40
CA CYS A 521 13.47 -8.03 0.06
C CYS A 521 14.18 -9.12 -0.75
N GLY A 522 14.93 -8.73 -1.78
CA GLY A 522 15.66 -9.65 -2.64
C GLY A 522 16.66 -10.50 -1.85
N HIS A 523 17.46 -9.88 -1.00
CA HIS A 523 18.44 -10.57 -0.16
C HIS A 523 17.77 -11.48 0.88
N THR A 524 16.78 -10.99 1.64
CA THR A 524 16.18 -11.76 2.74
C THR A 524 15.22 -12.87 2.28
N TYR A 525 14.68 -12.78 1.07
CA TYR A 525 13.83 -13.81 0.46
C TYR A 525 14.55 -14.66 -0.59
N GLY A 526 15.86 -14.49 -0.79
CA GLY A 526 16.68 -15.31 -1.69
C GLY A 526 16.37 -15.12 -3.17
N LYS A 527 16.02 -13.90 -3.58
CA LYS A 527 15.76 -13.55 -4.99
C LYS A 527 17.07 -13.12 -5.65
N LYS A 528 17.40 -13.77 -6.77
CA LYS A 528 18.65 -13.54 -7.49
C LYS A 528 18.71 -12.20 -8.22
N ARG A 529 17.58 -11.79 -8.81
CA ARG A 529 17.48 -10.56 -9.62
C ARG A 529 16.67 -9.51 -8.85
N ILE A 530 17.30 -8.37 -8.64
CA ILE A 530 16.76 -7.22 -7.93
C ILE A 530 16.76 -6.07 -8.93
N TRP A 531 15.59 -5.77 -9.43
CA TRP A 531 15.38 -4.78 -10.48
C TRP A 531 15.27 -3.37 -9.92
N ALA A 532 15.42 -2.39 -10.79
CA ALA A 532 14.90 -1.06 -10.56
C ALA A 532 14.24 -0.53 -11.83
N GLU A 533 13.05 0.07 -11.71
CA GLU A 533 12.57 1.08 -12.65
C GLU A 533 13.60 2.22 -12.67
N SER A 534 14.36 2.28 -13.74
CA SER A 534 15.61 3.02 -13.83
C SER A 534 15.46 4.26 -14.68
N CYS A 535 15.96 5.37 -14.16
CA CYS A 535 16.14 6.64 -14.87
C CYS A 535 14.83 7.36 -15.22
N THR A 536 13.81 7.23 -14.38
CA THR A 536 12.55 7.98 -14.50
C THR A 536 12.83 9.47 -14.41
N SER A 537 12.11 10.28 -15.21
CA SER A 537 12.34 11.72 -15.22
C SER A 537 11.08 12.51 -15.53
N GLY A 538 10.88 13.61 -14.82
CA GLY A 538 9.90 14.62 -15.20
C GLY A 538 10.44 15.60 -16.24
N LYS A 539 9.62 16.60 -16.58
CA LYS A 539 9.99 17.73 -17.46
C LYS A 539 11.26 18.48 -16.94
N PRO A 540 12.05 19.14 -17.82
CA PRO A 540 11.88 19.20 -19.28
C PRO A 540 12.33 17.92 -19.99
N ALA A 541 11.56 17.52 -21.00
CA ALA A 541 11.79 16.35 -21.85
C ALA A 541 13.10 16.46 -22.64
N PHE A 542 13.66 15.31 -23.04
CA PHE A 542 14.88 15.20 -23.88
C PHE A 542 16.14 15.85 -23.31
N THR A 543 16.25 15.95 -21.98
CA THR A 543 17.44 16.50 -21.31
C THR A 543 18.37 15.44 -20.71
N ASN A 544 17.92 14.17 -20.67
CA ASN A 544 18.69 13.06 -20.13
C ASN A 544 19.38 12.27 -21.27
N TYR A 545 20.59 11.80 -21.00
CA TYR A 545 21.40 10.98 -21.90
C TYR A 545 22.38 10.14 -21.07
N PRO A 546 22.92 9.01 -21.57
CA PRO A 546 23.65 8.05 -20.75
C PRO A 546 24.75 8.64 -19.83
N GLY A 547 25.46 9.67 -20.30
CA GLY A 547 26.50 10.35 -19.53
C GLY A 547 26.02 11.00 -18.23
N ASN A 548 24.82 11.59 -18.19
CA ASN A 548 24.29 12.22 -16.98
C ASN A 548 23.45 11.27 -16.10
N MET A 549 23.05 10.11 -16.64
CA MET A 549 22.34 9.07 -15.88
C MET A 549 23.30 8.13 -15.13
N LYS A 550 24.52 7.93 -15.65
CA LYS A 550 25.47 6.93 -15.13
C LYS A 550 25.68 7.02 -13.62
N ALA A 551 25.96 8.19 -13.07
CA ALA A 551 26.22 8.34 -11.63
C ALA A 551 25.03 7.91 -10.76
N ARG A 552 23.79 8.11 -11.26
CA ARG A 552 22.57 7.72 -10.56
C ARG A 552 22.37 6.20 -10.62
N VAL A 553 22.62 5.59 -11.77
CA VAL A 553 22.63 4.12 -11.92
C VAL A 553 23.64 3.48 -10.97
N ASP A 554 24.87 3.99 -10.97
CA ASP A 554 25.96 3.47 -10.15
C ASP A 554 25.63 3.52 -8.66
N ARG A 555 25.00 4.61 -8.22
CA ARG A 555 24.51 4.74 -6.85
C ARG A 555 23.62 3.56 -6.46
N PHE A 556 22.61 3.23 -7.26
CA PHE A 556 21.68 2.17 -6.87
C PHE A 556 22.22 0.76 -7.06
N PHE A 557 23.23 0.58 -7.93
CA PHE A 557 24.04 -0.64 -7.88
C PHE A 557 24.73 -0.81 -6.52
N THR A 558 25.20 0.26 -5.88
CA THR A 558 25.76 0.16 -4.50
C THR A 558 24.71 -0.12 -3.42
N GLU A 559 23.43 0.12 -3.71
CA GLU A 559 22.30 -0.17 -2.80
C GLU A 559 21.78 -1.62 -2.97
N GLY A 560 22.37 -2.42 -3.86
CA GLY A 560 22.00 -3.82 -4.07
C GLY A 560 21.15 -4.10 -5.32
N ILE A 561 20.83 -3.08 -6.12
CA ILE A 561 20.19 -3.30 -7.44
C ILE A 561 21.19 -3.99 -8.37
N ASN A 562 20.75 -5.03 -9.08
CA ASN A 562 21.61 -5.82 -9.96
C ASN A 562 20.99 -6.12 -11.34
N ALA A 563 19.81 -5.55 -11.62
CA ALA A 563 19.15 -5.59 -12.92
C ALA A 563 18.45 -4.26 -13.20
N SER A 564 18.43 -3.81 -14.45
CA SER A 564 17.87 -2.49 -14.82
C SER A 564 16.69 -2.64 -15.77
N LEU A 565 15.59 -1.98 -15.42
CA LEU A 565 14.43 -1.77 -16.28
C LEU A 565 14.39 -0.29 -16.67
N LEU A 566 14.57 0.03 -17.94
CA LEU A 566 14.64 1.40 -18.42
C LEU A 566 13.23 2.02 -18.48
N HIS A 567 13.00 3.06 -17.68
CA HIS A 567 11.82 3.92 -17.76
C HIS A 567 12.18 5.17 -18.59
N VAL A 568 11.67 5.35 -19.81
CA VAL A 568 10.67 4.52 -20.51
C VAL A 568 10.89 4.51 -22.02
N TYR A 569 10.62 3.37 -22.66
CA TYR A 569 10.48 3.29 -24.11
C TYR A 569 9.02 3.59 -24.48
N ILE A 570 8.70 4.82 -24.88
CA ILE A 570 7.37 5.13 -25.42
C ILE A 570 7.28 4.64 -26.87
N HIS A 571 6.24 3.85 -27.17
CA HIS A 571 5.97 3.35 -28.51
C HIS A 571 5.86 4.50 -29.52
N GLN A 572 6.44 4.31 -30.71
CA GLN A 572 6.50 5.34 -31.75
C GLN A 572 5.71 4.90 -32.99
N PRO A 573 4.41 5.27 -33.09
CA PRO A 573 3.51 4.80 -34.15
C PRO A 573 3.64 5.56 -35.48
N TYR A 574 4.20 6.78 -35.45
CA TYR A 574 4.26 7.68 -36.61
C TYR A 574 5.70 7.87 -37.09
N GLU A 575 6.04 7.38 -38.28
CA GLU A 575 7.41 7.46 -38.81
C GLU A 575 7.85 8.89 -39.16
N ASN A 576 6.93 9.71 -39.65
CA ASN A 576 7.20 11.06 -40.14
C ASN A 576 7.25 12.15 -39.05
N LEU A 577 7.00 11.82 -37.78
CA LEU A 577 7.00 12.78 -36.66
C LEU A 577 8.23 12.61 -35.77
N ASN A 578 9.06 13.64 -35.64
CA ASN A 578 10.23 13.67 -34.74
C ASN A 578 10.09 14.83 -33.74
N PRO A 579 10.52 14.69 -32.47
CA PRO A 579 11.23 13.54 -31.87
C PRO A 579 10.30 12.36 -31.50
N GLY A 580 9.06 12.39 -31.96
CA GLY A 580 8.11 11.29 -31.78
C GLY A 580 7.08 11.56 -30.68
N MET A 581 6.28 10.55 -30.38
CA MET A 581 5.32 10.57 -29.30
C MET A 581 6.04 10.58 -27.94
N ASN A 582 5.56 11.38 -26.99
CA ASN A 582 6.15 11.46 -25.66
C ASN A 582 5.07 11.70 -24.59
N ALA A 583 5.41 11.46 -23.33
CA ALA A 583 4.58 11.74 -22.17
C ALA A 583 5.13 12.92 -21.36
N TRP A 584 4.49 13.26 -20.24
CA TRP A 584 5.02 14.25 -19.30
C TRP A 584 6.20 13.71 -18.46
N PHE A 585 6.43 12.40 -18.54
CA PHE A 585 7.54 11.66 -17.97
C PHE A 585 8.44 11.05 -19.07
N GLY A 586 9.69 10.79 -18.71
CA GLY A 586 10.72 10.10 -19.48
C GLY A 586 11.49 9.15 -18.57
N THR A 587 12.72 8.74 -18.86
CA THR A 587 13.62 9.20 -19.92
C THR A 587 13.23 8.65 -21.29
N GLU A 588 13.42 9.42 -22.36
CA GLU A 588 13.00 9.04 -23.71
C GLU A 588 13.93 8.00 -24.37
N PHE A 589 13.93 6.75 -23.86
CA PHE A 589 14.72 5.62 -24.38
C PHE A 589 14.13 5.01 -25.67
N ASN A 590 13.59 5.82 -26.57
CA ASN A 590 12.99 5.33 -27.82
C ASN A 590 13.87 5.63 -29.04
N ARG A 591 13.65 4.89 -30.14
CA ARG A 591 14.45 4.95 -31.38
C ARG A 591 14.53 6.33 -32.05
N LYS A 592 13.65 7.27 -31.69
CA LYS A 592 13.62 8.63 -32.26
C LYS A 592 14.43 9.64 -31.45
N ASN A 593 15.03 9.22 -30.34
CA ASN A 593 15.97 10.05 -29.60
C ASN A 593 17.32 10.13 -30.34
N THR A 594 17.93 11.31 -30.34
CA THR A 594 19.16 11.66 -31.07
C THR A 594 20.34 10.73 -30.80
N TRP A 595 20.43 10.18 -29.58
CA TRP A 595 21.53 9.31 -29.15
C TRP A 595 21.17 7.82 -29.10
N PHE A 596 19.93 7.43 -29.47
CA PHE A 596 19.50 6.04 -29.36
C PHE A 596 20.32 5.08 -30.23
N CYS A 597 20.85 5.55 -31.36
CA CYS A 597 21.77 4.78 -32.21
C CYS A 597 23.04 4.31 -31.48
N CYS A 598 23.37 4.96 -30.35
CA CYS A 598 24.51 4.63 -29.49
C CYS A 598 24.10 3.88 -28.21
N MET A 599 22.83 3.50 -28.07
CA MET A 599 22.28 2.91 -26.84
C MET A 599 22.95 1.58 -26.46
N GLY A 600 23.46 0.83 -27.44
CA GLY A 600 24.22 -0.41 -27.21
C GLY A 600 25.40 -0.24 -26.24
N MET A 601 26.08 0.92 -26.25
CA MET A 601 27.17 1.17 -25.29
C MET A 601 26.69 1.24 -23.84
N PHE A 602 25.49 1.80 -23.63
CA PHE A 602 24.93 1.94 -22.30
C PHE A 602 24.32 0.62 -21.81
N THR A 603 23.63 -0.14 -22.68
CA THR A 603 23.12 -1.47 -22.29
C THR A 603 24.24 -2.47 -22.05
N ASP A 604 25.34 -2.42 -22.80
CA ASP A 604 26.54 -3.21 -22.52
C ASP A 604 27.14 -2.88 -21.15
N TYR A 605 27.17 -1.61 -20.78
CA TYR A 605 27.59 -1.17 -19.45
C TYR A 605 26.69 -1.78 -18.36
N LEU A 606 25.36 -1.65 -18.50
CA LEU A 606 24.39 -2.18 -17.55
C LEU A 606 24.50 -3.71 -17.42
N LYS A 607 24.68 -4.42 -18.55
CA LYS A 607 24.85 -5.87 -18.58
C LYS A 607 26.13 -6.32 -17.87
N ARG A 608 27.26 -5.66 -18.11
CA ARG A 608 28.52 -6.00 -17.44
C ARG A 608 28.46 -5.79 -15.93
N CYS A 609 27.88 -4.67 -15.49
CA CYS A 609 27.65 -4.42 -14.07
C CYS A 609 26.69 -5.45 -13.46
N GLY A 610 25.53 -5.67 -14.10
CA GLY A 610 24.55 -6.65 -13.65
C GLY A 610 25.11 -8.08 -13.58
N PHE A 611 25.96 -8.47 -14.52
CA PHE A 611 26.65 -9.76 -14.49
C PHE A 611 27.44 -9.92 -13.19
N LEU A 612 28.33 -8.98 -12.86
CA LEU A 612 29.15 -9.06 -11.66
C LEU A 612 28.32 -8.98 -10.38
N LEU A 613 27.32 -8.10 -10.33
CA LEU A 613 26.46 -7.88 -9.16
C LEU A 613 25.50 -9.05 -8.87
N GLN A 614 25.35 -9.98 -9.81
CA GLN A 614 24.56 -11.21 -9.63
C GLN A 614 25.42 -12.43 -9.25
N GLN A 615 26.73 -12.24 -9.01
CA GLN A 615 27.63 -13.30 -8.56
C GLN A 615 27.70 -13.39 -7.05
N GLY A 616 27.81 -14.61 -6.52
CA GLY A 616 27.93 -14.82 -5.08
C GLY A 616 26.69 -14.38 -4.31
N MET A 617 26.91 -13.88 -3.09
CA MET A 617 25.88 -13.38 -2.18
C MET A 617 26.22 -11.95 -1.77
N TYR A 618 25.20 -11.14 -1.53
CA TYR A 618 25.37 -9.81 -0.94
C TYR A 618 26.02 -9.91 0.44
N VAL A 619 26.87 -8.95 0.79
CA VAL A 619 27.52 -8.87 2.09
C VAL A 619 26.95 -7.68 2.85
N ALA A 620 26.22 -7.97 3.92
CA ALA A 620 25.70 -7.02 4.88
C ALA A 620 26.03 -7.45 6.30
N ASP A 621 26.34 -6.48 7.15
CA ASP A 621 26.75 -6.73 8.54
C ASP A 621 25.57 -6.70 9.50
N VAL A 622 24.53 -5.95 9.15
CA VAL A 622 23.42 -5.64 10.04
C VAL A 622 22.08 -5.99 9.41
N ALA A 623 21.24 -6.70 10.16
CA ALA A 623 19.83 -6.86 9.86
C ALA A 623 19.03 -5.89 10.72
N TYR A 624 18.32 -4.93 10.12
CA TYR A 624 17.43 -4.00 10.82
C TYR A 624 16.01 -4.56 10.85
N PHE A 625 15.51 -4.86 12.04
CA PHE A 625 14.14 -5.32 12.21
C PHE A 625 13.16 -4.17 11.98
N ILE A 626 12.16 -4.38 11.11
CA ILE A 626 11.22 -3.31 10.71
C ILE A 626 10.04 -3.09 11.67
N GLY A 627 9.91 -3.92 12.71
CA GLY A 627 8.75 -3.98 13.59
C GLY A 627 7.65 -4.92 13.09
N GLU A 628 6.53 -4.99 13.82
CA GLU A 628 5.39 -5.88 13.48
C GLU A 628 4.12 -5.12 13.08
N ASP A 629 4.05 -3.82 13.39
CA ASP A 629 2.94 -2.95 13.02
C ASP A 629 2.80 -2.85 11.51
N THR A 630 1.58 -2.60 11.04
CA THR A 630 1.29 -2.30 9.63
C THR A 630 0.34 -1.14 9.50
N PRO A 631 0.38 -0.43 8.35
CA PRO A 631 1.27 -0.61 7.19
C PRO A 631 2.75 -0.23 7.40
N LYS A 632 3.66 -0.83 6.61
CA LYS A 632 5.11 -0.54 6.62
C LYS A 632 5.67 -0.49 5.21
N MET A 633 6.15 0.70 4.85
CA MET A 633 6.85 0.94 3.59
C MET A 633 8.36 0.76 3.69
N THR A 634 8.93 0.98 4.87
CA THR A 634 10.36 0.85 5.14
C THR A 634 10.61 0.63 6.64
N GLY A 635 11.84 0.29 7.02
CA GLY A 635 12.27 0.18 8.42
C GLY A 635 13.02 1.42 8.93
N PRO A 636 13.27 1.53 10.24
CA PRO A 636 14.17 2.55 10.77
C PRO A 636 15.64 2.16 10.62
N VAL A 637 16.49 3.16 10.43
CA VAL A 637 17.95 3.04 10.58
C VAL A 637 18.39 4.09 11.59
N THR A 638 18.31 3.75 12.88
CA THR A 638 18.66 4.67 13.97
C THR A 638 20.17 4.92 13.98
N ASP A 639 20.59 6.18 14.09
CA ASP A 639 21.99 6.66 14.15
C ASP A 639 22.89 6.41 12.93
N GLY A 640 22.35 5.80 11.87
CA GLY A 640 23.10 5.49 10.64
C GLY A 640 24.17 4.40 10.83
N LEU A 641 24.69 3.88 9.73
CA LEU A 641 25.78 2.91 9.76
C LEU A 641 27.14 3.61 9.62
N PRO A 642 28.18 3.17 10.35
CA PRO A 642 29.54 3.62 10.09
C PRO A 642 29.95 3.33 8.64
N LYS A 643 30.88 4.13 8.11
CA LYS A 643 31.42 3.92 6.76
C LYS A 643 32.05 2.52 6.65
N GLY A 644 31.75 1.84 5.54
CA GLY A 644 32.29 0.51 5.24
C GLY A 644 31.38 -0.65 5.63
N TYR A 645 30.24 -0.38 6.27
CA TYR A 645 29.23 -1.38 6.63
C TYR A 645 27.99 -1.25 5.75
N SER A 646 27.29 -2.37 5.56
CA SER A 646 25.98 -2.40 4.90
C SER A 646 24.94 -3.16 5.71
N PHE A 647 23.69 -3.06 5.28
CA PHE A 647 22.55 -3.64 5.97
C PHE A 647 21.45 -4.12 5.03
N ASP A 648 20.58 -4.95 5.58
CA ASP A 648 19.26 -5.25 5.03
C ASP A 648 18.18 -5.04 6.09
N TYR A 649 16.97 -4.70 5.65
CA TYR A 649 15.79 -4.82 6.49
C TYR A 649 15.33 -6.27 6.60
N ILE A 650 14.84 -6.67 7.77
CA ILE A 650 14.29 -8.00 8.04
C ILE A 650 12.95 -7.90 8.78
N ASN A 651 12.01 -8.80 8.48
CA ASN A 651 10.69 -8.84 9.11
C ASN A 651 10.51 -10.03 10.06
N SER A 652 9.37 -10.03 10.75
CA SER A 652 9.02 -11.09 11.70
C SER A 652 8.81 -12.44 11.01
N GLU A 653 8.32 -12.49 9.77
CA GLU A 653 8.16 -13.75 9.02
C GLU A 653 9.50 -14.46 8.86
N ILE A 654 10.53 -13.77 8.37
CA ILE A 654 11.86 -14.34 8.18
C ILE A 654 12.49 -14.73 9.52
N LEU A 655 12.43 -13.86 10.53
CA LEU A 655 12.98 -14.15 11.86
C LEU A 655 12.33 -15.39 12.50
N MET A 656 11.03 -15.57 12.34
CA MET A 656 10.29 -16.69 12.92
C MET A 656 10.47 -17.99 12.17
N THR A 657 10.57 -17.94 10.83
CA THR A 657 10.43 -19.14 9.99
C THR A 657 11.69 -19.58 9.26
N LYS A 658 12.64 -18.68 9.01
CA LYS A 658 13.82 -18.96 8.17
C LYS A 658 15.16 -18.68 8.87
N ALA A 659 15.19 -17.73 9.79
CA ALA A 659 16.43 -17.30 10.42
C ALA A 659 16.88 -18.25 11.56
N ASP A 660 18.20 -18.42 11.63
CA ASP A 660 18.89 -19.31 12.56
C ASP A 660 20.20 -18.63 13.04
N VAL A 661 20.81 -19.10 14.13
CA VAL A 661 22.11 -18.60 14.60
C VAL A 661 23.18 -19.66 14.41
N ARG A 662 24.22 -19.31 13.64
CA ARG A 662 25.38 -20.18 13.42
C ARG A 662 26.66 -19.39 13.57
N ASN A 663 27.56 -19.89 14.43
CA ASN A 663 28.85 -19.26 14.70
C ASN A 663 28.73 -17.78 15.11
N GLY A 664 27.72 -17.44 15.93
CA GLY A 664 27.45 -16.07 16.39
C GLY A 664 27.05 -15.10 15.27
N ARG A 665 26.33 -15.59 14.26
CA ARG A 665 25.77 -14.81 13.16
C ARG A 665 24.35 -15.27 12.88
N LEU A 666 23.49 -14.31 12.54
CA LEU A 666 22.14 -14.59 12.04
C LEU A 666 22.28 -15.05 10.59
N VAL A 667 21.81 -16.25 10.27
CA VAL A 667 21.92 -16.83 8.93
C VAL A 667 20.54 -17.13 8.35
N LEU A 668 20.42 -16.97 7.03
CA LEU A 668 19.25 -17.38 6.26
C LEU A 668 19.55 -18.65 5.43
N PRO A 669 18.54 -19.37 4.94
CA PRO A 669 18.73 -20.65 4.26
C PRO A 669 19.58 -20.60 2.98
N ASP A 670 19.61 -19.46 2.31
CA ASP A 670 20.37 -19.21 1.09
C ASP A 670 21.84 -18.84 1.34
N GLY A 671 22.23 -18.62 2.60
CA GLY A 671 23.58 -18.26 3.00
C GLY A 671 23.78 -16.78 3.33
N MET A 672 22.76 -15.93 3.21
CA MET A 672 22.83 -14.56 3.75
C MET A 672 23.17 -14.62 5.24
N SER A 673 24.07 -13.73 5.70
CA SER A 673 24.59 -13.81 7.06
C SER A 673 24.92 -12.45 7.65
N TYR A 674 24.31 -12.12 8.78
CA TYR A 674 24.45 -10.84 9.47
C TYR A 674 25.14 -11.02 10.82
N ARG A 675 25.94 -10.03 11.22
CA ARG A 675 26.62 -10.00 12.52
C ARG A 675 25.75 -9.43 13.62
N LEU A 676 24.82 -8.52 13.28
CA LEU A 676 23.97 -7.84 14.25
C LEU A 676 22.51 -7.89 13.79
N LEU A 677 21.60 -8.08 14.74
CA LEU A 677 20.17 -7.80 14.58
C LEU A 677 19.84 -6.54 15.39
N VAL A 678 19.48 -5.46 14.72
CA VAL A 678 19.09 -4.20 15.38
C VAL A 678 17.58 -4.17 15.52
N LEU A 679 17.12 -3.96 16.76
CA LEU A 679 15.72 -3.78 17.07
C LEU A 679 15.38 -2.28 17.10
N PRO A 680 14.22 -1.88 16.56
CA PRO A 680 13.78 -0.50 16.61
C PRO A 680 13.42 -0.09 18.04
N GLU A 681 13.38 1.21 18.32
CA GLU A 681 12.93 1.73 19.61
C GLU A 681 11.41 1.53 19.76
N GLN A 682 11.03 0.34 20.24
CA GLN A 682 9.64 -0.06 20.49
C GLN A 682 9.50 -0.64 21.89
N LYS A 683 8.34 -0.38 22.51
CA LYS A 683 7.98 -0.92 23.83
C LYS A 683 7.15 -2.20 23.75
N THR A 684 6.68 -2.57 22.56
CA THR A 684 5.77 -3.69 22.34
C THR A 684 6.36 -4.65 21.31
N MET A 685 6.09 -5.94 21.50
CA MET A 685 6.46 -7.04 20.61
C MET A 685 5.57 -8.23 20.92
N ARG A 686 5.16 -9.01 19.92
CA ARG A 686 4.40 -10.24 20.17
C ARG A 686 5.24 -11.21 21.01
N PRO A 687 4.65 -11.88 22.03
CA PRO A 687 5.41 -12.78 22.91
C PRO A 687 6.20 -13.87 22.19
N GLY A 688 5.64 -14.44 21.11
CA GLY A 688 6.33 -15.45 20.30
C GLY A 688 7.59 -14.94 19.61
N LEU A 689 7.53 -13.72 19.04
CA LEU A 689 8.70 -13.10 18.42
C LEU A 689 9.76 -12.74 19.47
N LEU A 690 9.34 -12.19 20.61
CA LEU A 690 10.25 -11.87 21.70
C LEU A 690 11.01 -13.10 22.20
N GLN A 691 10.31 -14.24 22.34
CA GLN A 691 10.94 -15.51 22.71
C GLN A 691 11.95 -15.98 21.64
N LYS A 692 11.63 -15.86 20.36
CA LYS A 692 12.52 -16.22 19.26
C LYS A 692 13.80 -15.38 19.25
N ILE A 693 13.67 -14.05 19.40
CA ILE A 693 14.80 -13.12 19.47
C ILE A 693 15.66 -13.39 20.72
N LEU A 694 15.03 -13.65 21.87
CA LEU A 694 15.76 -14.06 23.08
C LEU A 694 16.53 -15.37 22.87
N GLY A 695 15.98 -16.30 22.08
CA GLY A 695 16.69 -17.50 21.63
C GLY A 695 17.96 -17.16 20.86
N PHE A 696 17.87 -16.28 19.87
CA PHE A 696 19.03 -15.83 19.09
C PHE A 696 20.13 -15.21 19.96
N ALA A 697 19.78 -14.33 20.89
CA ALA A 697 20.73 -13.72 21.82
C ALA A 697 21.42 -14.77 22.73
N LYS A 698 20.69 -15.80 23.17
CA LYS A 698 21.24 -16.91 23.97
C LYS A 698 22.18 -17.81 23.17
N GLU A 699 21.95 -17.95 21.87
CA GLU A 699 22.79 -18.70 20.94
C GLU A 699 24.03 -17.92 20.49
N GLY A 700 24.20 -16.68 20.96
CA GLY A 700 25.40 -15.87 20.77
C GLY A 700 25.38 -15.01 19.51
N LEU A 701 24.20 -14.71 18.96
CA LEU A 701 24.02 -13.51 18.14
C LEU A 701 24.22 -12.27 19.01
#